data_AF-A0A7M1SU00-F1
#
_entry.id   AF-A0A7M1SU00-F1
#
_cell.length_a   1.000
_cell.length_b   1.000
_cell.length_c   1.000
_cell.angle_alpha   90.00
_cell.angle_beta   90.00
_cell.angle_gamma   90.00
#
_symmetry.space_group_name_H-M   'P 1'
#
loop_
_entity.id
_entity.type
_entity.pdbx_description
1 polymer ?
#
loop_
_entity_poly.entity_id
_entity_poly.type
_entity_poly.pdbx_seq_one_letter_code
_entity_poly.pdbx_strand_id
1 'polypeptide(L)'
;MRHAFSRPGTARRRPAGVLLGGAMAAILAMTAGASAVWAETTGEEPAVVAEESAATTTESTEEQTQEAVQPQSVPAEEPPAPEPPAEEPEPIVEEEPAAPPPDEEPAEEPPAEEVPAEEPAEEPDSEPEPAVEEESGAAQAPEARGTEEATTEDAELQAIEVEEIEEIDPPSGNPTAECQAAGFDYGVKLDTGEGSYTYPTGPWEPSDLDVALSVTFTSGFSFSFTADPAVDGILVKASTDSHVLAGGSGGVRSIGGQHEISHVTFCYSEEEELTVTQEVETSFDRAHHWTLDKWADVTELTLYPHEEHGPTSGTVMWTIDVGYDGYTDLNHVVSGTIWIENTGDTTATFDGSHVLETSEGDYHPDLDCAPLTPTLDPGESVTCTYSQEVGSAVTGQSVVSIFTAEASYDPAPAAITWGDPDNEFGATMDLEDISDINGTLNETFTAPEGGMVTYDWTFNWSDFGTNECGEHTFDNTATLLQAKTSVTESVVVEIVCLETAPQSPALAQAICTDGHLVPPALTLADTPGITYTADPEAPYMSGQTVEVTASLAEGYVWGDVDDMWTVVDDLTAVTEVTFEEVACIPTLPEPPSIDDGDCLDGAGAPPTLSLVETAGVTYTVDPDGPYEPGQTVTVTATLADGYEWADPGESMMAPTAATSGGRALPARAPIGHAPMDHEGMPAGWPEGWTLVSATEATYEVTFADPECPQTQVPQVTAGPQLPSTGAGSLDLAALALVTLTGGLLLAVISRRRWARQG
;
A
#
# COMPACT_ATOMS: atom_id res chain seq x y z
N MET A 1 -6.10 17.41 41.72
CA MET A 1 -6.33 16.10 42.39
C MET A 1 -5.71 15.02 41.52
N ARG A 2 -4.93 14.07 42.04
CA ARG A 2 -4.17 13.12 41.20
C ARG A 2 -5.07 12.00 40.68
N HIS A 3 -5.37 11.99 39.39
CA HIS A 3 -5.82 10.80 38.67
C HIS A 3 -4.62 10.13 38.01
N ALA A 4 -4.29 8.92 38.47
CA ALA A 4 -3.29 8.08 37.84
C ALA A 4 -3.98 7.24 36.75
N PHE A 5 -3.59 7.41 35.49
CA PHE A 5 -3.96 6.47 34.44
C PHE A 5 -3.03 5.26 34.48
N SER A 6 -3.62 4.08 34.62
CA SER A 6 -2.91 2.80 34.66
C SER A 6 -2.72 2.24 33.25
N ARG A 7 -1.48 1.91 32.89
CA ARG A 7 -1.16 1.12 31.69
C ARG A 7 -1.97 -0.19 31.66
N PRO A 8 -2.53 -0.62 30.52
CA PRO A 8 -3.08 -1.96 30.39
C PRO A 8 -1.95 -3.00 30.36
N GLY A 9 -1.98 -3.93 31.31
CA GLY A 9 -0.95 -4.97 31.45
C GLY A 9 -1.20 -6.19 30.59
N THR A 10 -0.14 -6.71 29.97
CA THR A 10 -0.14 -7.96 29.20
C THR A 10 -0.51 -9.18 30.07
N ALA A 11 -1.66 -9.79 29.79
CA ALA A 11 -2.17 -10.93 30.55
C ALA A 11 -1.92 -12.28 29.83
N ARG A 12 -0.75 -12.88 30.07
CA ARG A 12 -0.51 -14.30 29.72
C ARG A 12 -1.52 -15.21 30.42
N ARG A 13 -2.32 -15.97 29.66
CA ARG A 13 -2.96 -17.21 30.13
C ARG A 13 -2.79 -18.34 29.13
N ARG A 14 -2.10 -19.40 29.56
CA ARG A 14 -2.18 -20.73 28.94
C ARG A 14 -3.56 -21.34 29.24
N PRO A 15 -4.02 -22.25 28.38
CA PRO A 15 -4.60 -23.50 28.85
C PRO A 15 -3.71 -24.70 28.47
N ALA A 16 -3.72 -25.74 29.31
CA ALA A 16 -3.44 -27.10 28.85
C ALA A 16 -4.59 -27.52 27.91
N GLY A 17 -4.42 -28.33 26.87
CA GLY A 17 -3.54 -29.49 26.79
C GLY A 17 -4.39 -30.75 26.89
N VAL A 18 -4.87 -31.24 25.73
CA VAL A 18 -5.51 -32.54 25.56
C VAL A 18 -4.78 -33.27 24.43
N LEU A 19 -4.47 -34.55 24.67
CA LEU A 19 -3.69 -35.41 23.79
C LEU A 19 -4.60 -36.29 22.93
N LEU A 20 -4.34 -36.33 21.63
CA LEU A 20 -4.61 -37.42 20.69
C LEU A 20 -3.78 -37.12 19.41
N GLY A 21 -3.08 -38.05 18.76
CA GLY A 21 -2.86 -39.45 19.13
C GLY A 21 -2.73 -40.40 17.93
N GLY A 22 -1.64 -40.30 17.16
CA GLY A 22 -1.25 -41.18 16.04
C GLY A 22 -0.19 -40.46 15.18
N ALA A 23 1.01 -40.95 14.87
CA ALA A 23 1.44 -42.25 14.29
C ALA A 23 0.90 -42.43 12.85
N MET A 24 1.64 -42.82 11.79
CA MET A 24 3.04 -43.25 11.53
C MET A 24 3.28 -43.23 9.98
N ALA A 25 4.46 -43.24 9.35
CA ALA A 25 5.88 -43.20 9.76
C ALA A 25 6.83 -42.79 8.58
N ALA A 26 8.14 -42.88 8.84
CA ALA A 26 9.33 -42.93 7.96
C ALA A 26 9.18 -43.52 6.52
N ILE A 27 10.00 -43.08 5.55
CA ILE A 27 11.30 -43.68 5.14
C ILE A 27 12.06 -42.67 4.23
N LEU A 28 13.31 -42.24 4.51
CA LEU A 28 14.60 -42.80 4.03
C LEU A 28 14.70 -42.92 2.48
N ALA A 29 15.77 -42.53 1.75
CA ALA A 29 17.08 -41.96 2.09
C ALA A 29 17.87 -41.53 0.81
N MET A 30 19.07 -40.98 1.02
CA MET A 30 20.19 -40.82 0.04
C MET A 30 20.04 -39.62 -0.94
N THR A 31 21.12 -38.92 -1.36
CA THR A 31 22.55 -39.30 -1.39
C THR A 31 23.49 -38.10 -1.25
N ALA A 32 24.69 -38.34 -0.69
CA ALA A 32 25.99 -37.64 -0.86
C ALA A 32 26.07 -36.08 -1.04
N GLY A 33 26.94 -35.33 -0.37
CA GLY A 33 28.09 -35.70 0.47
C GLY A 33 29.42 -35.26 -0.14
N ALA A 34 29.97 -34.13 0.33
CA ALA A 34 31.36 -33.74 0.10
C ALA A 34 31.90 -33.00 1.34
N SER A 35 32.77 -33.68 2.09
CA SER A 35 33.37 -33.24 3.35
C SER A 35 34.70 -32.51 3.18
N ALA A 36 35.01 -31.55 4.07
CA ALA A 36 36.30 -31.51 4.79
C ALA A 36 36.28 -30.50 5.97
N VAL A 37 36.30 -30.94 7.25
CA VAL A 37 37.45 -30.92 8.22
C VAL A 37 38.18 -29.54 8.27
N TRP A 38 38.32 -28.82 9.39
CA TRP A 38 38.84 -29.11 10.75
C TRP A 38 38.17 -28.18 11.80
N ALA A 39 37.61 -28.65 12.92
CA ALA A 39 38.21 -29.20 14.15
C ALA A 39 38.32 -28.17 15.29
N GLU A 40 37.72 -28.49 16.44
CA GLU A 40 37.70 -27.68 17.66
C GLU A 40 39.08 -27.60 18.36
N THR A 41 39.36 -26.48 19.03
CA THR A 41 40.18 -26.47 20.24
C THR A 41 39.60 -25.53 21.29
N THR A 42 39.09 -26.10 22.37
CA THR A 42 38.82 -25.45 23.66
C THR A 42 40.11 -25.01 24.35
N GLY A 43 40.10 -23.96 25.19
CA GLY A 43 41.22 -23.69 26.09
C GLY A 43 41.26 -22.32 26.77
N GLU A 44 40.63 -22.23 27.95
CA GLU A 44 41.07 -21.48 29.14
C GLU A 44 41.66 -20.05 29.03
N GLU A 45 40.86 -19.09 29.52
CA GLU A 45 41.34 -17.93 30.29
C GLU A 45 42.24 -18.39 31.47
N PRO A 46 43.21 -17.57 31.95
CA PRO A 46 42.84 -16.62 33.01
C PRO A 46 43.61 -15.27 33.08
N ALA A 47 42.87 -14.28 33.58
CA ALA A 47 43.28 -13.28 34.59
C ALA A 47 44.11 -12.03 34.24
N VAL A 48 43.42 -10.89 34.37
CA VAL A 48 43.72 -9.70 35.21
C VAL A 48 45.13 -9.09 35.18
N VAL A 49 45.24 -7.81 34.78
CA VAL A 49 45.77 -6.67 35.58
C VAL A 49 45.53 -5.36 34.81
N ALA A 50 45.24 -4.26 35.53
CA ALA A 50 45.04 -2.91 34.99
C ALA A 50 46.35 -2.08 35.05
N GLU A 51 46.45 -0.99 34.28
CA GLU A 51 46.69 0.39 34.77
C GLU A 51 47.00 1.42 33.66
N GLU A 52 46.68 2.69 33.98
CA GLU A 52 47.19 3.99 33.48
C GLU A 52 47.51 4.27 31.99
N SER A 53 46.66 5.10 31.38
CA SER A 53 46.91 6.52 31.03
C SER A 53 48.26 7.04 30.48
N ALA A 54 48.10 7.86 29.43
CA ALA A 54 48.82 9.13 29.12
C ALA A 54 50.14 9.14 28.30
N ALA A 55 50.02 9.60 27.04
CA ALA A 55 50.85 10.64 26.38
C ALA A 55 50.06 11.13 25.13
N THR A 56 49.83 12.41 24.78
CA THR A 56 50.54 13.69 24.94
C THR A 56 51.56 14.03 23.83
N THR A 57 51.02 14.63 22.76
CA THR A 57 51.48 15.87 22.10
C THR A 57 52.80 15.94 21.30
N THR A 58 52.69 16.37 20.04
CA THR A 58 53.45 17.41 19.25
C THR A 58 53.53 16.95 17.78
N GLU A 59 53.16 17.67 16.71
CA GLU A 59 53.27 19.07 16.22
C GLU A 59 54.25 19.21 15.02
N SER A 60 53.70 19.71 13.91
CA SER A 60 54.30 20.67 12.96
C SER A 60 55.32 20.29 11.85
N THR A 61 54.86 20.53 10.60
CA THR A 61 55.50 21.35 9.54
C THR A 61 56.69 20.83 8.70
N GLU A 62 56.45 20.66 7.38
CA GLU A 62 57.07 21.35 6.21
C GLU A 62 56.27 20.91 4.95
N GLU A 63 55.42 21.72 4.33
CA GLU A 63 55.69 22.82 3.38
C GLU A 63 56.57 22.44 2.16
N GLN A 64 55.93 22.23 0.99
CA GLN A 64 56.52 22.64 -0.30
C GLN A 64 55.46 23.22 -1.24
N THR A 65 55.79 24.39 -1.77
CA THR A 65 55.01 25.20 -2.72
C THR A 65 55.10 24.64 -4.14
N GLN A 66 54.01 24.68 -4.91
CA GLN A 66 54.14 24.81 -6.36
C GLN A 66 53.01 25.65 -6.99
N GLU A 67 53.41 26.42 -8.00
CA GLU A 67 52.73 27.58 -8.57
C GLU A 67 52.10 27.19 -9.92
N ALA A 68 50.79 27.43 -10.12
CA ALA A 68 50.09 27.11 -11.37
C ALA A 68 49.03 28.14 -11.76
N VAL A 69 49.49 29.15 -12.50
CA VAL A 69 48.86 29.87 -13.63
C VAL A 69 47.35 29.67 -13.86
N GLN A 70 46.59 30.78 -13.82
CA GLN A 70 45.19 30.84 -14.28
C GLN A 70 45.08 30.69 -15.82
N PRO A 71 44.12 29.89 -16.33
CA PRO A 71 43.67 29.99 -17.72
C PRO A 71 42.66 31.14 -17.89
N GLN A 72 42.67 31.77 -19.07
CA GLN A 72 41.87 32.96 -19.38
C GLN A 72 40.41 32.60 -19.71
N SER A 73 39.48 33.49 -19.34
CA SER A 73 38.06 33.40 -19.71
C SER A 73 37.86 33.58 -21.22
N VAL A 74 37.34 32.55 -21.88
CA VAL A 74 36.76 32.65 -23.23
C VAL A 74 35.29 33.11 -23.07
N PRO A 75 34.78 34.06 -23.87
CA PRO A 75 33.38 34.43 -23.80
C PRO A 75 32.51 33.29 -24.33
N ALA A 76 31.55 32.84 -23.54
CA ALA A 76 30.53 31.90 -23.99
C ALA A 76 29.61 32.61 -25.01
N GLU A 77 29.28 31.91 -26.10
CA GLU A 77 28.28 32.39 -27.05
C GLU A 77 26.89 32.38 -26.41
N GLU A 78 26.13 33.44 -26.72
CA GLU A 78 24.76 33.64 -26.27
C GLU A 78 23.84 32.61 -26.94
N PRO A 79 23.07 31.79 -26.19
CA PRO A 79 22.18 30.82 -26.80
C PRO A 79 21.07 31.54 -27.58
N PRO A 80 20.64 31.02 -28.75
CA PRO A 80 19.59 31.65 -29.53
C PRO A 80 18.29 31.71 -28.72
N ALA A 81 17.58 32.83 -28.84
CA ALA A 81 16.29 33.02 -28.19
C ALA A 81 15.29 31.93 -28.61
N PRO A 82 14.45 31.41 -27.69
CA PRO A 82 13.45 30.41 -28.02
C PRO A 82 12.46 30.95 -29.06
N GLU A 83 12.13 30.14 -30.06
CA GLU A 83 11.05 30.43 -31.00
C GLU A 83 9.71 30.52 -30.26
N PRO A 84 8.79 31.40 -30.70
CA PRO A 84 7.46 31.47 -30.10
C PRO A 84 6.74 30.12 -30.29
N PRO A 85 5.94 29.67 -29.30
CA PRO A 85 5.20 28.42 -29.43
C PRO A 85 4.26 28.47 -30.64
N ALA A 86 4.17 27.35 -31.36
CA ALA A 86 3.24 27.20 -32.47
C ALA A 86 1.79 27.38 -31.96
N GLU A 87 0.95 28.01 -32.78
CA GLU A 87 -0.47 28.20 -32.46
C GLU A 87 -1.16 26.86 -32.23
N GLU A 88 -1.79 26.74 -31.07
CA GLU A 88 -2.61 25.61 -30.66
C GLU A 88 -3.83 25.51 -31.61
N PRO A 89 -4.11 24.33 -32.21
CA PRO A 89 -5.23 24.21 -33.15
C PRO A 89 -6.56 24.42 -32.44
N GLU A 90 -7.44 25.24 -33.01
CA GLU A 90 -8.77 25.50 -32.46
C GLU A 90 -9.55 24.19 -32.22
N PRO A 91 -10.32 24.09 -31.11
CA PRO A 91 -11.04 22.87 -30.79
C PRO A 91 -12.09 22.56 -31.86
N ILE A 92 -12.01 21.35 -32.41
CA ILE A 92 -13.04 20.81 -33.30
C ILE A 92 -14.30 20.63 -32.47
N VAL A 93 -15.36 21.35 -32.83
CA VAL A 93 -16.69 21.17 -32.25
C VAL A 93 -17.24 19.84 -32.79
N GLU A 94 -17.18 18.78 -31.98
CA GLU A 94 -17.95 17.58 -32.23
C GLU A 94 -19.45 17.88 -32.07
N GLU A 95 -20.25 17.54 -33.08
CA GLU A 95 -21.71 17.67 -32.97
C GLU A 95 -22.26 16.57 -32.05
N GLU A 96 -22.97 17.00 -31.02
CA GLU A 96 -23.68 16.17 -30.05
C GLU A 96 -24.63 15.19 -30.77
N PRO A 97 -24.46 13.86 -30.62
CA PRO A 97 -25.33 12.89 -31.27
C PRO A 97 -26.74 12.97 -30.68
N ALA A 98 -27.74 13.10 -31.56
CA ALA A 98 -29.13 13.29 -31.17
C ALA A 98 -29.64 12.16 -30.26
N ALA A 99 -30.31 12.55 -29.16
CA ALA A 99 -30.86 11.62 -28.19
C ALA A 99 -31.83 10.60 -28.84
N PRO A 100 -31.77 9.31 -28.43
CA PRO A 100 -32.75 8.32 -28.87
C PRO A 100 -34.16 8.67 -28.35
N PRO A 101 -35.23 8.23 -29.03
CA PRO A 101 -36.60 8.39 -28.54
C PRO A 101 -36.80 7.61 -27.23
N PRO A 102 -37.75 8.04 -26.37
CA PRO A 102 -38.07 7.31 -25.14
C PRO A 102 -38.70 5.95 -25.47
N ASP A 103 -38.13 4.88 -24.92
CA ASP A 103 -38.69 3.53 -25.01
C ASP A 103 -40.05 3.42 -24.28
N GLU A 104 -40.93 2.59 -24.83
CA GLU A 104 -42.27 2.33 -24.29
C GLU A 104 -42.20 1.41 -23.07
N GLU A 105 -43.03 1.69 -22.05
CA GLU A 105 -43.12 0.86 -20.84
C GLU A 105 -43.60 -0.58 -21.17
N PRO A 106 -42.87 -1.64 -20.75
CA PRO A 106 -43.42 -3.00 -20.78
C PRO A 106 -44.48 -3.16 -19.69
N ALA A 107 -45.61 -3.78 -20.05
CA ALA A 107 -46.75 -3.94 -19.16
C ALA A 107 -46.49 -4.91 -17.99
N GLU A 108 -47.16 -4.67 -16.86
CA GLU A 108 -47.13 -5.53 -15.67
C GLU A 108 -47.62 -6.96 -15.98
N GLU A 109 -46.81 -7.97 -15.70
CA GLU A 109 -47.26 -9.36 -15.55
C GLU A 109 -47.61 -9.69 -14.08
N PRO A 110 -48.61 -10.55 -13.82
CA PRO A 110 -49.05 -10.88 -12.47
C PRO A 110 -48.12 -11.90 -11.77
N PRO A 111 -48.14 -11.96 -10.41
CA PRO A 111 -47.23 -12.81 -9.65
C PRO A 111 -47.56 -14.30 -9.76
N ALA A 112 -46.51 -15.12 -9.88
CA ALA A 112 -46.60 -16.58 -9.84
C ALA A 112 -46.80 -17.12 -8.40
N GLU A 113 -47.45 -18.28 -8.28
CA GLU A 113 -47.77 -18.94 -7.01
C GLU A 113 -46.54 -19.57 -6.33
N GLU A 114 -46.52 -19.55 -5.00
CA GLU A 114 -45.53 -20.28 -4.19
C GLU A 114 -45.76 -21.80 -4.29
N VAL A 115 -44.68 -22.56 -4.47
CA VAL A 115 -44.66 -24.03 -4.38
C VAL A 115 -43.69 -24.41 -3.25
N PRO A 116 -44.05 -25.31 -2.31
CA PRO A 116 -43.25 -25.56 -1.12
C PRO A 116 -42.01 -26.43 -1.40
N ALA A 117 -40.98 -26.26 -0.57
CA ALA A 117 -39.75 -27.04 -0.62
C ALA A 117 -39.95 -28.50 -0.18
N GLU A 118 -39.30 -29.43 -0.89
CA GLU A 118 -39.05 -30.80 -0.43
C GLU A 118 -37.57 -30.97 -0.07
N GLU A 119 -37.30 -31.71 1.01
CA GLU A 119 -35.95 -32.12 1.44
C GLU A 119 -35.41 -33.24 0.52
N PRO A 120 -34.13 -33.22 0.12
CA PRO A 120 -33.44 -34.42 -0.34
C PRO A 120 -32.86 -35.20 0.85
N ALA A 121 -32.91 -36.53 0.73
CA ALA A 121 -32.59 -37.48 1.81
C ALA A 121 -31.10 -37.86 1.89
N GLU A 122 -30.76 -38.59 2.95
CA GLU A 122 -29.46 -39.23 3.18
C GLU A 122 -29.14 -40.28 2.07
N GLU A 123 -27.88 -40.30 1.60
CA GLU A 123 -27.30 -41.47 0.93
C GLU A 123 -26.15 -42.08 1.76
N PRO A 124 -25.91 -43.40 1.70
CA PRO A 124 -24.96 -44.10 2.57
C PRO A 124 -23.58 -44.37 1.94
N ASP A 125 -22.54 -44.35 2.79
CA ASP A 125 -21.20 -44.86 2.48
C ASP A 125 -21.20 -46.32 1.99
N SER A 126 -20.28 -46.64 1.07
CA SER A 126 -19.90 -48.02 0.70
C SER A 126 -18.50 -48.08 0.06
N GLU A 127 -17.46 -48.19 0.90
CA GLU A 127 -16.13 -48.64 0.44
C GLU A 127 -16.15 -50.12 0.02
N PRO A 128 -15.24 -50.51 -0.89
CA PRO A 128 -14.54 -51.78 -0.70
C PRO A 128 -13.01 -51.69 -0.87
N GLU A 129 -12.28 -52.29 0.06
CA GLU A 129 -10.86 -52.65 -0.11
C GLU A 129 -10.67 -53.68 -1.24
N PRO A 130 -9.48 -53.71 -1.88
CA PRO A 130 -8.95 -54.95 -2.42
C PRO A 130 -7.63 -55.37 -1.74
N ALA A 131 -7.47 -56.67 -1.58
CA ALA A 131 -6.22 -57.33 -1.18
C ALA A 131 -5.95 -58.53 -2.11
N VAL A 132 -4.75 -59.12 -1.97
CA VAL A 132 -4.25 -60.40 -2.53
C VAL A 132 -3.32 -60.31 -3.74
N GLU A 133 -2.02 -60.25 -3.40
CA GLU A 133 -0.84 -61.01 -3.88
C GLU A 133 -0.85 -61.89 -5.15
N GLU A 134 0.29 -61.79 -5.87
CA GLU A 134 1.10 -62.83 -6.59
C GLU A 134 0.41 -63.79 -7.60
N GLU A 135 0.95 -64.00 -8.81
CA GLU A 135 2.21 -64.76 -9.00
C GLU A 135 2.95 -64.50 -10.34
N SER A 136 4.15 -65.07 -10.45
CA SER A 136 5.14 -64.86 -11.51
C SER A 136 4.91 -65.61 -12.84
N GLY A 137 5.43 -65.09 -13.96
CA GLY A 137 5.46 -65.80 -15.24
C GLY A 137 6.53 -65.29 -16.23
N ALA A 138 7.81 -65.59 -16.02
CA ALA A 138 8.88 -65.22 -16.96
C ALA A 138 8.99 -66.22 -18.14
N ALA A 139 8.99 -65.71 -19.38
CA ALA A 139 9.36 -66.44 -20.59
C ALA A 139 10.35 -65.63 -21.44
N GLN A 140 11.16 -66.32 -22.25
CA GLN A 140 12.40 -65.79 -22.84
C GLN A 140 12.27 -65.51 -24.35
N ALA A 141 13.10 -64.58 -24.85
CA ALA A 141 13.28 -64.27 -26.27
C ALA A 141 13.74 -65.48 -27.12
N PRO A 142 13.64 -65.39 -28.45
CA PRO A 142 14.80 -64.96 -29.27
C PRO A 142 14.44 -63.84 -30.26
N GLU A 143 15.28 -62.81 -30.42
CA GLU A 143 16.37 -62.74 -31.42
C GLU A 143 15.95 -62.89 -32.91
N ALA A 144 15.76 -61.71 -33.55
CA ALA A 144 16.68 -61.16 -34.56
C ALA A 144 16.27 -61.11 -36.06
N ARG A 145 16.66 -59.95 -36.65
CA ARG A 145 17.26 -59.75 -37.99
C ARG A 145 16.31 -59.60 -39.21
N GLY A 146 16.51 -58.51 -39.96
CA GLY A 146 16.18 -58.47 -41.40
C GLY A 146 15.77 -57.09 -41.96
N THR A 147 16.74 -56.25 -42.32
CA THR A 147 16.54 -55.12 -43.25
C THR A 147 16.42 -55.60 -44.70
N GLU A 148 15.61 -54.94 -45.52
CA GLU A 148 15.89 -54.43 -46.90
C GLU A 148 14.56 -54.06 -47.60
N GLU A 149 14.35 -52.77 -47.91
CA GLU A 149 14.39 -52.20 -49.27
C GLU A 149 13.44 -52.86 -50.30
N ALA A 150 12.27 -52.26 -50.49
CA ALA A 150 11.35 -52.61 -51.58
C ALA A 150 11.64 -51.77 -52.84
N THR A 151 12.21 -52.39 -53.87
CA THR A 151 12.36 -51.79 -55.21
C THR A 151 11.12 -51.99 -56.07
N THR A 152 10.66 -50.92 -56.73
CA THR A 152 9.67 -50.96 -57.81
C THR A 152 10.20 -51.67 -59.06
N GLU A 153 9.49 -52.69 -59.55
CA GLU A 153 9.59 -53.16 -60.95
C GLU A 153 8.20 -53.38 -61.55
N ASP A 154 8.06 -53.02 -62.83
CA ASP A 154 6.84 -53.20 -63.63
C ASP A 154 6.49 -54.69 -63.85
N ALA A 155 5.21 -55.04 -63.73
CA ALA A 155 4.71 -56.38 -64.07
C ALA A 155 3.92 -56.35 -65.40
N GLU A 156 4.44 -57.04 -66.42
CA GLU A 156 3.75 -57.23 -67.70
C GLU A 156 2.46 -58.07 -67.55
N LEU A 157 1.43 -57.70 -68.32
CA LEU A 157 0.22 -58.49 -68.52
C LEU A 157 0.55 -59.83 -69.20
N GLN A 158 0.71 -60.90 -68.43
CA GLN A 158 0.71 -62.27 -68.96
C GLN A 158 -0.72 -62.78 -69.07
N ALA A 159 -1.06 -63.33 -70.24
CA ALA A 159 -2.35 -63.99 -70.45
C ALA A 159 -2.36 -65.32 -69.68
N ILE A 160 -3.33 -65.47 -68.77
CA ILE A 160 -3.55 -66.71 -68.03
C ILE A 160 -4.01 -67.79 -69.03
N GLU A 161 -3.16 -68.79 -69.28
CA GLU A 161 -3.64 -70.08 -69.78
C GLU A 161 -4.47 -70.71 -68.65
N VAL A 162 -5.76 -70.93 -68.91
CA VAL A 162 -6.66 -71.60 -67.98
C VAL A 162 -6.18 -73.04 -67.84
N GLU A 163 -5.64 -73.40 -66.67
CA GLU A 163 -5.34 -74.81 -66.35
C GLU A 163 -6.63 -75.64 -66.42
N GLU A 164 -6.48 -76.87 -66.91
CA GLU A 164 -7.57 -77.82 -67.09
C GLU A 164 -8.11 -78.24 -65.72
N ILE A 165 -9.23 -77.62 -65.30
CA ILE A 165 -9.86 -77.78 -63.98
C ILE A 165 -10.11 -79.27 -63.72
N GLU A 166 -9.76 -79.73 -62.51
CA GLU A 166 -9.87 -81.12 -62.10
C GLU A 166 -11.33 -81.63 -62.24
N GLU A 167 -11.51 -82.85 -62.73
CA GLU A 167 -12.82 -83.44 -63.03
C GLU A 167 -13.59 -83.76 -61.74
N ILE A 168 -14.26 -82.76 -61.18
CA ILE A 168 -15.21 -82.93 -60.08
C ILE A 168 -16.48 -83.57 -60.64
N ASP A 169 -16.92 -84.70 -60.07
CA ASP A 169 -18.26 -85.27 -60.28
C ASP A 169 -19.16 -84.83 -59.11
N PRO A 170 -19.77 -83.63 -59.17
CA PRO A 170 -20.61 -83.13 -58.08
C PRO A 170 -21.83 -84.05 -57.91
N PRO A 171 -22.26 -84.31 -56.65
CA PRO A 171 -23.36 -85.19 -56.37
C PRO A 171 -24.66 -84.64 -57.01
N SER A 172 -25.12 -85.30 -58.06
CA SER A 172 -26.31 -84.87 -58.80
C SER A 172 -27.55 -84.81 -57.88
N GLY A 173 -28.18 -83.65 -57.78
CA GLY A 173 -29.31 -83.47 -56.87
C GLY A 173 -29.73 -82.01 -56.69
N ASN A 174 -29.84 -81.62 -55.42
CA ASN A 174 -30.21 -80.27 -54.99
C ASN A 174 -29.13 -79.27 -55.48
N PRO A 175 -29.49 -78.17 -56.15
CA PRO A 175 -28.56 -77.13 -56.62
C PRO A 175 -27.58 -76.65 -55.55
N THR A 176 -28.06 -76.37 -54.33
CA THR A 176 -27.23 -75.94 -53.20
C THR A 176 -26.13 -76.98 -52.91
N ALA A 177 -26.45 -78.28 -52.96
CA ALA A 177 -25.46 -79.34 -52.75
C ALA A 177 -24.51 -79.52 -53.95
N GLU A 178 -24.94 -79.20 -55.16
CA GLU A 178 -24.07 -79.17 -56.36
C GLU A 178 -23.08 -78.00 -56.27
N CYS A 179 -23.54 -76.83 -55.84
CA CYS A 179 -22.73 -75.63 -55.62
C CYS A 179 -21.75 -75.78 -54.44
N GLN A 180 -22.20 -76.32 -53.30
CA GLN A 180 -21.32 -76.58 -52.14
C GLN A 180 -20.24 -77.62 -52.46
N ALA A 181 -20.53 -78.60 -53.32
CA ALA A 181 -19.52 -79.53 -53.82
C ALA A 181 -18.50 -78.88 -54.79
N ALA A 182 -18.80 -77.70 -55.31
CA ALA A 182 -17.93 -76.89 -56.17
C ALA A 182 -17.32 -75.67 -55.46
N GLY A 183 -17.62 -75.45 -54.17
CA GLY A 183 -17.06 -74.37 -53.35
C GLY A 183 -17.88 -73.07 -53.30
N PHE A 184 -19.21 -73.13 -53.53
CA PHE A 184 -20.15 -72.01 -53.45
C PHE A 184 -21.32 -72.35 -52.51
N ASP A 185 -21.93 -71.37 -51.85
CA ASP A 185 -22.84 -71.64 -50.72
C ASP A 185 -24.23 -72.08 -51.14
N TYR A 186 -24.80 -71.47 -52.17
CA TYR A 186 -26.12 -71.83 -52.71
C TYR A 186 -26.17 -71.78 -54.24
N GLY A 187 -27.31 -72.21 -54.80
CA GLY A 187 -27.50 -72.10 -56.23
C GLY A 187 -28.93 -72.27 -56.71
N VAL A 188 -29.13 -71.89 -57.97
CA VAL A 188 -30.38 -71.94 -58.72
C VAL A 188 -30.17 -72.79 -59.96
N LYS A 189 -30.90 -73.89 -60.09
CA LYS A 189 -30.78 -74.88 -61.18
C LYS A 189 -31.94 -74.82 -62.16
N LEU A 190 -31.61 -75.00 -63.44
CA LEU A 190 -32.54 -75.01 -64.56
C LEU A 190 -32.52 -76.35 -65.29
N ASP A 191 -33.52 -77.20 -65.05
CA ASP A 191 -33.65 -78.53 -65.69
C ASP A 191 -34.46 -78.46 -67.00
N THR A 192 -33.86 -77.94 -68.09
CA THR A 192 -34.53 -77.77 -69.41
C THR A 192 -33.63 -77.87 -70.64
N GLY A 193 -34.26 -78.10 -71.81
CA GLY A 193 -33.65 -77.92 -73.15
C GLY A 193 -33.89 -76.53 -73.77
N GLU A 194 -33.91 -76.47 -75.11
CA GLU A 194 -33.96 -75.21 -75.88
C GLU A 194 -35.13 -74.28 -75.51
N GLY A 195 -34.81 -73.05 -75.11
CA GLY A 195 -35.80 -72.07 -74.68
C GLY A 195 -35.19 -70.80 -74.09
N SER A 196 -36.05 -69.89 -73.64
CA SER A 196 -35.70 -68.71 -72.87
C SER A 196 -36.50 -68.73 -71.57
N TYR A 197 -35.80 -68.52 -70.46
CA TYR A 197 -36.25 -68.72 -69.09
C TYR A 197 -35.90 -67.49 -68.26
N THR A 198 -36.75 -67.14 -67.30
CA THR A 198 -36.50 -66.08 -66.33
C THR A 198 -36.87 -66.66 -64.97
N TYR A 199 -36.02 -66.46 -63.99
CA TYR A 199 -36.26 -66.86 -62.62
C TYR A 199 -37.18 -65.82 -61.93
N PRO A 200 -38.09 -66.22 -61.01
CA PRO A 200 -38.43 -67.59 -60.61
C PRO A 200 -39.43 -68.28 -61.58
N THR A 201 -39.82 -67.63 -62.67
CA THR A 201 -40.81 -68.13 -63.65
C THR A 201 -40.27 -69.19 -64.62
N GLY A 202 -40.00 -70.38 -64.10
CA GLY A 202 -39.55 -71.53 -64.88
C GLY A 202 -39.52 -72.81 -64.04
N PRO A 203 -39.00 -73.92 -64.60
CA PRO A 203 -38.66 -75.12 -63.84
C PRO A 203 -37.29 -74.92 -63.17
N TRP A 204 -37.27 -73.97 -62.25
CA TRP A 204 -36.12 -73.65 -61.42
C TRP A 204 -36.23 -74.38 -60.07
N GLU A 205 -35.10 -74.84 -59.56
CA GLU A 205 -34.97 -75.35 -58.18
C GLU A 205 -33.84 -74.58 -57.48
N PRO A 206 -33.97 -74.19 -56.18
CA PRO A 206 -35.23 -73.88 -55.50
C PRO A 206 -35.89 -72.64 -56.15
N SER A 207 -37.08 -72.24 -55.70
CA SER A 207 -37.83 -71.09 -56.24
C SER A 207 -37.77 -69.81 -55.41
N ASP A 208 -37.02 -69.81 -54.30
CA ASP A 208 -37.26 -68.90 -53.17
C ASP A 208 -36.07 -67.97 -52.85
N LEU A 209 -34.98 -68.03 -53.61
CA LEU A 209 -33.87 -67.06 -53.59
C LEU A 209 -34.27 -65.76 -54.31
N ASP A 210 -33.83 -64.58 -53.87
CA ASP A 210 -34.18 -63.28 -54.49
C ASP A 210 -33.15 -62.84 -55.54
N VAL A 211 -33.10 -63.55 -56.66
CA VAL A 211 -32.14 -63.29 -57.77
C VAL A 211 -32.85 -63.01 -59.09
N ALA A 212 -32.43 -61.98 -59.83
CA ALA A 212 -32.98 -61.64 -61.14
C ALA A 212 -32.20 -62.33 -62.28
N LEU A 213 -32.39 -63.65 -62.41
CA LEU A 213 -31.70 -64.48 -63.40
C LEU A 213 -32.54 -64.70 -64.67
N SER A 214 -31.94 -64.55 -65.86
CA SER A 214 -32.54 -64.98 -67.13
C SER A 214 -31.54 -65.72 -68.00
N VAL A 215 -31.99 -66.81 -68.64
CA VAL A 215 -31.16 -67.74 -69.40
C VAL A 215 -31.85 -68.07 -70.72
N THR A 216 -31.11 -68.00 -71.83
CA THR A 216 -31.60 -68.35 -73.16
C THR A 216 -30.64 -69.31 -73.83
N PHE A 217 -31.09 -70.55 -74.06
CA PHE A 217 -30.35 -71.54 -74.82
C PHE A 217 -30.37 -71.16 -76.30
N THR A 218 -29.19 -71.01 -76.88
CA THR A 218 -28.97 -70.63 -78.29
C THR A 218 -28.66 -71.85 -79.16
N SER A 219 -28.24 -72.94 -78.54
CA SER A 219 -28.13 -74.29 -79.09
C SER A 219 -28.11 -75.30 -77.94
N GLY A 220 -28.15 -76.60 -78.24
CA GLY A 220 -27.97 -77.66 -77.24
C GLY A 220 -26.65 -77.63 -76.46
N PHE A 221 -25.66 -76.83 -76.86
CA PHE A 221 -24.34 -76.71 -76.20
C PHE A 221 -23.95 -75.28 -75.80
N SER A 222 -24.85 -74.30 -75.99
CA SER A 222 -24.58 -72.89 -75.69
C SER A 222 -25.80 -72.13 -75.17
N PHE A 223 -25.59 -71.30 -74.16
CA PHE A 223 -26.61 -70.42 -73.58
C PHE A 223 -26.06 -69.00 -73.39
N SER A 224 -26.96 -68.02 -73.36
CA SER A 224 -26.67 -66.67 -72.88
C SER A 224 -27.47 -66.42 -71.61
N PHE A 225 -26.87 -65.75 -70.63
CA PHE A 225 -27.55 -65.40 -69.39
C PHE A 225 -27.34 -63.93 -69.01
N THR A 226 -28.18 -63.45 -68.09
CA THR A 226 -28.05 -62.20 -67.34
C THR A 226 -28.48 -62.46 -65.91
N ALA A 227 -27.75 -61.95 -64.93
CA ALA A 227 -28.02 -62.14 -63.51
C ALA A 227 -27.74 -60.86 -62.72
N ASP A 228 -28.57 -60.62 -61.70
CA ASP A 228 -28.41 -59.57 -60.69
C ASP A 228 -28.92 -60.16 -59.35
N PRO A 229 -28.07 -60.39 -58.34
CA PRO A 229 -26.61 -60.18 -58.32
C PRO A 229 -25.87 -61.04 -59.37
N ALA A 230 -24.58 -60.75 -59.54
CA ALA A 230 -23.70 -61.58 -60.37
C ALA A 230 -23.68 -63.03 -59.84
N VAL A 231 -23.52 -63.99 -60.74
CA VAL A 231 -23.32 -65.40 -60.40
C VAL A 231 -21.82 -65.62 -60.18
N ASP A 232 -21.38 -66.47 -59.27
CA ASP A 232 -19.95 -66.72 -59.05
C ASP A 232 -19.46 -67.92 -59.86
N GLY A 233 -20.21 -69.02 -59.80
CA GLY A 233 -19.95 -70.25 -60.53
C GLY A 233 -21.13 -70.68 -61.39
N ILE A 234 -20.88 -71.26 -62.57
CA ILE A 234 -21.93 -71.87 -63.39
C ILE A 234 -21.57 -73.32 -63.66
N LEU A 235 -22.26 -74.23 -62.98
CA LEU A 235 -22.12 -75.67 -63.18
C LEU A 235 -23.01 -76.10 -64.34
N VAL A 236 -22.41 -76.63 -65.40
CA VAL A 236 -23.12 -77.14 -66.57
C VAL A 236 -22.95 -78.65 -66.63
N LYS A 237 -24.06 -79.40 -66.58
CA LYS A 237 -24.02 -80.86 -66.75
C LYS A 237 -24.47 -81.23 -68.16
N ALA A 238 -23.67 -82.06 -68.83
CA ALA A 238 -23.95 -82.53 -70.19
C ALA A 238 -23.61 -84.03 -70.30
N SER A 239 -24.66 -84.86 -70.38
CA SER A 239 -24.54 -86.32 -70.27
C SER A 239 -23.90 -86.76 -68.93
N THR A 240 -22.77 -87.46 -68.96
CA THR A 240 -22.00 -87.86 -67.77
C THR A 240 -21.13 -86.74 -67.22
N ASP A 241 -20.85 -85.72 -68.03
CA ASP A 241 -19.73 -84.82 -67.82
C ASP A 241 -20.22 -83.55 -67.11
N SER A 242 -19.39 -83.00 -66.23
CA SER A 242 -19.64 -81.76 -65.49
C SER A 242 -18.60 -80.71 -65.87
N HIS A 243 -19.04 -79.45 -65.99
CA HIS A 243 -18.16 -78.32 -66.31
C HIS A 243 -18.44 -77.17 -65.34
N VAL A 244 -17.41 -76.69 -64.64
CA VAL A 244 -17.46 -75.43 -63.90
C VAL A 244 -17.06 -74.32 -64.86
N LEU A 245 -17.96 -73.35 -65.10
CA LEU A 245 -17.69 -72.16 -65.89
C LEU A 245 -17.68 -70.92 -64.98
N ALA A 246 -16.84 -69.94 -65.30
CA ALA A 246 -16.83 -68.66 -64.60
C ALA A 246 -18.18 -67.94 -64.73
N GLY A 247 -18.67 -67.40 -63.61
CA GLY A 247 -19.89 -66.62 -63.51
C GLY A 247 -19.78 -65.19 -64.08
N GLY A 248 -20.49 -64.25 -63.46
CA GLY A 248 -20.63 -62.83 -63.80
C GLY A 248 -22.10 -62.41 -63.86
N SER A 249 -22.37 -61.13 -64.10
CA SER A 249 -23.73 -60.59 -64.30
C SER A 249 -24.34 -60.92 -65.68
N GLY A 250 -23.63 -61.66 -66.53
CA GLY A 250 -24.18 -62.20 -67.77
C GLY A 250 -23.14 -62.59 -68.82
N GLY A 251 -23.65 -62.87 -70.03
CA GLY A 251 -22.87 -63.17 -71.22
C GLY A 251 -23.24 -64.50 -71.87
N VAL A 252 -22.45 -64.91 -72.87
CA VAL A 252 -22.61 -66.21 -73.54
C VAL A 252 -21.66 -67.23 -72.90
N ARG A 253 -22.11 -68.47 -72.76
CA ARG A 253 -21.35 -69.63 -72.28
C ARG A 253 -21.57 -70.80 -73.25
N SER A 254 -20.56 -71.64 -73.41
CA SER A 254 -20.56 -72.80 -74.31
C SER A 254 -19.55 -73.83 -73.81
N ILE A 255 -19.94 -75.11 -73.84
CA ILE A 255 -19.13 -76.23 -73.33
C ILE A 255 -18.43 -77.04 -74.44
N GLY A 256 -18.61 -76.69 -75.72
CA GLY A 256 -17.85 -77.23 -76.85
C GLY A 256 -18.00 -78.74 -77.18
N GLY A 257 -18.79 -79.49 -76.41
CA GLY A 257 -18.93 -80.94 -76.52
C GLY A 257 -19.95 -81.48 -77.54
N GLN A 258 -20.10 -82.81 -77.57
CA GLN A 258 -21.09 -83.52 -78.41
C GLN A 258 -22.42 -83.85 -77.69
N HIS A 259 -22.54 -83.46 -76.42
CA HIS A 259 -23.69 -83.76 -75.58
C HIS A 259 -24.54 -82.51 -75.34
N GLU A 260 -25.85 -82.69 -75.39
CA GLU A 260 -26.81 -81.63 -75.06
C GLU A 260 -26.73 -81.34 -73.55
N ILE A 261 -26.77 -80.06 -73.19
CA ILE A 261 -26.85 -79.61 -71.80
C ILE A 261 -28.13 -80.18 -71.17
N SER A 262 -28.01 -80.91 -70.06
CA SER A 262 -29.16 -81.46 -69.33
C SER A 262 -29.71 -80.48 -68.31
N HIS A 263 -28.82 -79.73 -67.64
CA HIS A 263 -29.16 -78.60 -66.78
C HIS A 263 -27.96 -77.67 -66.58
N VAL A 264 -28.28 -76.47 -66.09
CA VAL A 264 -27.31 -75.48 -65.63
C VAL A 264 -27.68 -75.07 -64.21
N THR A 265 -26.73 -75.14 -63.29
CA THR A 265 -26.84 -74.65 -61.91
C THR A 265 -25.98 -73.38 -61.78
N PHE A 266 -26.62 -72.27 -61.46
CA PHE A 266 -25.99 -70.98 -61.21
C PHE A 266 -25.72 -70.89 -59.71
N CYS A 267 -24.45 -70.88 -59.34
CA CYS A 267 -23.97 -70.87 -57.97
C CYS A 267 -23.60 -69.46 -57.54
N TYR A 268 -23.98 -69.14 -56.33
CA TYR A 268 -23.69 -67.89 -55.66
C TYR A 268 -22.96 -68.24 -54.36
N SER A 269 -21.95 -67.46 -54.03
CA SER A 269 -21.38 -67.44 -52.70
C SER A 269 -22.21 -66.48 -51.84
N GLU A 270 -22.29 -66.77 -50.55
CA GLU A 270 -22.68 -65.77 -49.56
C GLU A 270 -21.40 -65.00 -49.20
N GLU A 271 -21.32 -63.71 -49.53
CA GLU A 271 -20.18 -62.86 -49.17
C GLU A 271 -20.57 -62.05 -47.94
N GLU A 272 -20.10 -62.50 -46.77
CA GLU A 272 -20.02 -61.64 -45.60
C GLU A 272 -18.95 -60.56 -45.88
N GLU A 273 -19.35 -59.28 -45.83
CA GLU A 273 -18.43 -58.15 -45.95
C GLU A 273 -18.83 -57.08 -44.94
N LEU A 274 -17.92 -56.73 -44.03
CA LEU A 274 -18.10 -55.62 -43.10
C LEU A 274 -17.23 -54.44 -43.52
N THR A 275 -17.84 -53.26 -43.66
CA THR A 275 -17.13 -51.99 -43.73
C THR A 275 -16.96 -51.44 -42.31
N VAL A 276 -15.70 -51.37 -41.85
CA VAL A 276 -15.36 -50.80 -40.53
C VAL A 276 -14.63 -49.47 -40.72
N THR A 277 -15.07 -48.45 -39.99
CA THR A 277 -14.36 -47.16 -39.87
C THR A 277 -14.23 -46.75 -38.40
N GLN A 278 -13.22 -45.94 -38.09
CA GLN A 278 -12.99 -45.44 -36.74
C GLN A 278 -12.53 -43.98 -36.75
N GLU A 279 -12.93 -43.23 -35.72
CA GLU A 279 -12.43 -41.90 -35.39
C GLU A 279 -11.91 -41.91 -33.95
N VAL A 280 -10.84 -41.14 -33.71
CA VAL A 280 -10.19 -40.98 -32.40
C VAL A 280 -10.31 -39.52 -31.99
N GLU A 281 -10.75 -39.31 -30.75
CA GLU A 281 -10.79 -38.01 -30.08
C GLU A 281 -9.92 -38.09 -28.83
N THR A 282 -9.37 -36.95 -28.40
CA THR A 282 -8.57 -36.85 -27.18
C THR A 282 -8.99 -35.61 -26.41
N SER A 283 -9.05 -35.71 -25.09
CA SER A 283 -9.43 -34.59 -24.22
C SER A 283 -8.56 -34.54 -22.97
N PHE A 284 -8.25 -33.32 -22.51
CA PHE A 284 -7.47 -33.08 -21.30
C PHE A 284 -7.74 -31.70 -20.71
N ASP A 285 -7.52 -31.58 -19.40
CA ASP A 285 -7.62 -30.33 -18.67
C ASP A 285 -6.24 -29.73 -18.41
N ARG A 286 -6.14 -28.40 -18.30
CA ARG A 286 -4.92 -27.70 -17.90
C ARG A 286 -5.12 -26.92 -16.63
N ALA A 287 -4.26 -27.10 -15.64
CA ALA A 287 -4.21 -26.30 -14.42
C ALA A 287 -2.98 -25.38 -14.41
N HIS A 288 -3.19 -24.07 -14.31
CA HIS A 288 -2.15 -23.06 -14.31
C HIS A 288 -1.65 -22.72 -12.89
N HIS A 289 -0.34 -22.53 -12.75
CA HIS A 289 0.33 -22.27 -11.47
C HIS A 289 0.86 -20.84 -11.43
N TRP A 290 0.65 -20.18 -10.29
CA TRP A 290 0.97 -18.77 -10.10
C TRP A 290 1.57 -18.53 -8.72
N THR A 291 2.48 -17.57 -8.65
CA THR A 291 3.10 -17.05 -7.43
C THR A 291 2.66 -15.60 -7.20
N LEU A 292 2.63 -15.19 -5.92
CA LEU A 292 2.30 -13.83 -5.49
C LEU A 292 3.32 -13.43 -4.44
N ASP A 293 4.08 -12.37 -4.72
CA ASP A 293 4.95 -11.70 -3.77
C ASP A 293 4.56 -10.22 -3.65
N LYS A 294 4.73 -9.63 -2.46
CA LYS A 294 4.47 -8.20 -2.21
C LYS A 294 5.55 -7.67 -1.27
N TRP A 295 6.02 -6.45 -1.52
CA TRP A 295 6.94 -5.74 -0.62
C TRP A 295 6.76 -4.22 -0.73
N ALA A 296 7.22 -3.52 0.31
CA ALA A 296 7.47 -2.07 0.29
C ALA A 296 8.97 -1.79 0.12
N ASP A 297 9.33 -0.62 -0.42
CA ASP A 297 10.74 -0.19 -0.51
C ASP A 297 11.31 0.26 0.85
N VAL A 298 10.45 0.67 1.78
CA VAL A 298 10.75 0.95 3.18
C VAL A 298 9.68 0.33 4.09
N THR A 299 10.09 -0.17 5.26
CA THR A 299 9.19 -0.74 6.28
C THR A 299 8.88 0.25 7.42
N GLU A 300 9.67 1.32 7.54
CA GLU A 300 9.58 2.32 8.61
C GLU A 300 9.81 3.73 8.03
N LEU A 301 8.97 4.70 8.43
CA LEU A 301 9.11 6.13 8.14
C LEU A 301 8.97 6.93 9.44
N THR A 302 9.85 7.91 9.68
CA THR A 302 9.70 8.88 10.79
C THR A 302 9.43 10.27 10.21
N LEU A 303 8.30 10.87 10.56
CA LEU A 303 7.87 12.19 10.07
C LEU A 303 7.90 13.24 11.20
N TYR A 304 8.22 14.48 10.84
CA TYR A 304 8.36 15.62 11.74
C TYR A 304 7.45 16.77 11.33
N PRO A 305 7.01 17.65 12.25
CA PRO A 305 6.13 18.77 11.90
C PRO A 305 6.83 19.89 11.12
N HIS A 306 8.16 19.99 11.23
CA HIS A 306 8.96 21.06 10.63
C HIS A 306 10.26 20.50 10.03
N GLU A 307 10.63 21.00 8.85
CA GLU A 307 11.78 20.53 8.06
C GLU A 307 13.12 20.62 8.80
N GLU A 308 13.25 21.54 9.75
CA GLU A 308 14.44 21.73 10.59
C GLU A 308 14.73 20.57 11.57
N HIS A 309 13.73 19.72 11.83
CA HIS A 309 13.85 18.54 12.70
C HIS A 309 13.94 17.22 11.92
N GLY A 310 13.39 17.18 10.70
CA GLY A 310 13.43 16.00 9.82
C GLY A 310 12.43 16.12 8.67
N PRO A 311 12.21 15.05 7.89
CA PRO A 311 11.26 15.08 6.77
C PRO A 311 9.83 15.29 7.27
N THR A 312 9.10 16.20 6.62
CA THR A 312 7.68 16.48 6.88
C THR A 312 6.74 15.57 6.09
N SER A 313 7.26 14.86 5.09
CA SER A 313 6.56 13.82 4.34
C SER A 313 7.51 12.71 3.91
N GLY A 314 6.96 11.54 3.61
CA GLY A 314 7.69 10.36 3.16
C GLY A 314 6.83 9.52 2.21
N THR A 315 7.45 9.03 1.13
CA THR A 315 6.79 8.21 0.11
C THR A 315 7.22 6.76 0.26
N VAL A 316 6.25 5.84 0.20
CA VAL A 316 6.47 4.39 0.16
C VAL A 316 6.11 3.90 -1.24
N MET A 317 7.01 3.17 -1.89
CA MET A 317 6.76 2.45 -3.13
C MET A 317 6.38 1.00 -2.81
N TRP A 318 5.15 0.62 -3.12
CA TRP A 318 4.67 -0.76 -3.04
C TRP A 318 4.91 -1.46 -4.37
N THR A 319 5.38 -2.70 -4.31
CA THR A 319 5.46 -3.58 -5.48
C THR A 319 4.75 -4.90 -5.18
N ILE A 320 3.96 -5.36 -6.14
CA ILE A 320 3.34 -6.68 -6.18
C ILE A 320 3.90 -7.37 -7.41
N ASP A 321 4.46 -8.57 -7.25
CA ASP A 321 4.95 -9.40 -8.34
C ASP A 321 4.06 -10.65 -8.45
N VAL A 322 3.42 -10.82 -9.61
CA VAL A 322 2.56 -11.96 -9.93
C VAL A 322 3.30 -12.83 -10.92
N GLY A 323 3.97 -13.87 -10.41
CA GLY A 323 4.75 -14.81 -11.20
C GLY A 323 3.87 -15.89 -11.83
N TYR A 324 4.19 -16.27 -13.07
CA TYR A 324 3.60 -17.43 -13.74
C TYR A 324 4.58 -18.61 -13.68
N ASP A 325 4.22 -19.65 -12.93
CA ASP A 325 5.07 -20.81 -12.64
C ASP A 325 4.91 -21.93 -13.70
N GLY A 326 3.99 -21.76 -14.66
CA GLY A 326 3.70 -22.73 -15.71
C GLY A 326 2.33 -23.40 -15.51
N TYR A 327 2.21 -24.65 -15.97
CA TYR A 327 0.97 -25.41 -15.91
C TYR A 327 1.22 -26.90 -15.66
N THR A 328 0.15 -27.64 -15.40
CA THR A 328 0.11 -29.10 -15.39
C THR A 328 -1.13 -29.57 -16.11
N ASP A 329 -0.93 -30.43 -17.11
CA ASP A 329 -2.01 -31.05 -17.87
C ASP A 329 -2.49 -32.32 -17.12
N LEU A 330 -3.80 -32.53 -17.07
CA LEU A 330 -4.52 -33.47 -16.20
C LEU A 330 -5.66 -34.14 -16.99
N ASN A 331 -6.23 -35.21 -16.44
CA ASN A 331 -7.45 -35.85 -16.96
C ASN A 331 -7.36 -36.24 -18.45
N HIS A 332 -6.19 -36.74 -18.88
CA HIS A 332 -5.96 -37.17 -20.26
C HIS A 332 -6.84 -38.38 -20.60
N VAL A 333 -7.72 -38.23 -21.58
CA VAL A 333 -8.61 -39.29 -22.09
C VAL A 333 -8.39 -39.47 -23.58
N VAL A 334 -8.37 -40.73 -24.01
CA VAL A 334 -8.48 -41.12 -25.42
C VAL A 334 -9.82 -41.82 -25.60
N SER A 335 -10.68 -41.25 -26.44
CA SER A 335 -12.00 -41.79 -26.76
C SER A 335 -12.17 -41.94 -28.27
N GLY A 336 -13.24 -42.58 -28.69
CA GLY A 336 -13.52 -42.66 -30.11
C GLY A 336 -14.80 -43.40 -30.44
N THR A 337 -15.13 -43.35 -31.73
CA THR A 337 -16.31 -43.97 -32.30
C THR A 337 -15.89 -44.91 -33.42
N ILE A 338 -16.50 -46.09 -33.44
CA ILE A 338 -16.28 -47.14 -34.45
C ILE A 338 -17.63 -47.39 -35.11
N TRP A 339 -17.69 -47.31 -36.43
CA TRP A 339 -18.86 -47.66 -37.23
C TRP A 339 -18.60 -48.96 -37.95
N ILE A 340 -19.57 -49.86 -37.88
CA ILE A 340 -19.53 -51.18 -38.51
C ILE A 340 -20.81 -51.32 -39.31
N GLU A 341 -20.70 -51.36 -40.64
CA GLU A 341 -21.79 -51.56 -41.58
C GLU A 341 -21.62 -52.93 -42.25
N ASN A 342 -22.69 -53.72 -42.30
CA ASN A 342 -22.71 -54.96 -43.05
C ASN A 342 -23.04 -54.65 -44.52
N THR A 343 -22.02 -54.64 -45.36
CA THR A 343 -22.13 -54.37 -46.81
C THR A 343 -22.28 -55.66 -47.64
N GLY A 344 -22.10 -56.82 -47.01
CA GLY A 344 -22.33 -58.14 -47.59
C GLY A 344 -23.80 -58.51 -47.75
N ASP A 345 -24.06 -59.73 -48.22
CA ASP A 345 -25.43 -60.24 -48.49
C ASP A 345 -25.96 -61.23 -47.44
N THR A 346 -25.17 -61.54 -46.41
CA THR A 346 -25.56 -62.38 -45.27
C THR A 346 -25.54 -61.67 -43.93
N THR A 347 -26.30 -62.21 -42.98
CA THR A 347 -26.34 -61.73 -41.59
C THR A 347 -25.03 -62.03 -40.86
N ALA A 348 -24.23 -61.00 -40.60
CA ALA A 348 -22.97 -61.13 -39.85
C ALA A 348 -23.22 -61.15 -38.33
N THR A 349 -22.45 -61.96 -37.60
CA THR A 349 -22.35 -61.87 -36.13
C THR A 349 -20.88 -61.72 -35.78
N PHE A 350 -20.54 -60.61 -35.12
CA PHE A 350 -19.15 -60.25 -34.85
C PHE A 350 -18.82 -60.16 -33.36
N ASP A 351 -17.52 -60.29 -33.08
CA ASP A 351 -16.86 -59.99 -31.80
C ASP A 351 -15.74 -58.98 -32.08
N GLY A 352 -15.43 -58.11 -31.13
CA GLY A 352 -14.52 -56.98 -31.31
C GLY A 352 -13.39 -56.98 -30.31
N SER A 353 -12.15 -56.82 -30.78
CA SER A 353 -11.03 -56.47 -29.91
C SER A 353 -10.51 -55.08 -30.25
N HIS A 354 -10.22 -54.30 -29.22
CA HIS A 354 -9.64 -52.97 -29.36
C HIS A 354 -8.36 -52.85 -28.53
N VAL A 355 -7.35 -52.23 -29.13
CA VAL A 355 -6.06 -51.93 -28.52
C VAL A 355 -5.72 -50.48 -28.82
N LEU A 356 -5.44 -49.70 -27.78
CA LEU A 356 -4.74 -48.44 -27.92
C LEU A 356 -3.25 -48.74 -27.74
N GLU A 357 -2.50 -48.79 -28.84
CA GLU A 357 -1.05 -48.98 -28.83
C GLU A 357 -0.40 -47.64 -28.49
N THR A 358 0.13 -47.46 -27.28
CA THR A 358 0.65 -46.16 -26.81
C THR A 358 2.12 -46.19 -26.39
N SER A 359 2.74 -45.02 -26.32
CA SER A 359 4.10 -44.82 -25.81
C SER A 359 4.30 -45.20 -24.33
N GLU A 360 3.23 -45.38 -23.55
CA GLU A 360 3.28 -45.86 -22.17
C GLU A 360 3.01 -47.38 -22.04
N GLY A 361 2.52 -48.01 -23.11
CA GLY A 361 2.07 -49.40 -23.15
C GLY A 361 0.72 -49.56 -23.87
N ASP A 362 0.28 -50.79 -24.02
CA ASP A 362 -0.99 -51.09 -24.67
C ASP A 362 -2.14 -51.02 -23.66
N TYR A 363 -3.22 -50.30 -24.01
CA TYR A 363 -4.46 -50.28 -23.25
C TYR A 363 -5.56 -51.03 -24.01
N HIS A 364 -6.46 -51.69 -23.27
CA HIS A 364 -7.58 -52.45 -23.81
C HIS A 364 -8.88 -51.89 -23.24
N PRO A 365 -9.43 -50.79 -23.80
CA PRO A 365 -10.70 -50.24 -23.34
C PRO A 365 -11.87 -51.14 -23.75
N ASP A 366 -12.93 -51.10 -22.95
CA ASP A 366 -14.18 -51.79 -23.27
C ASP A 366 -14.90 -51.08 -24.44
N LEU A 367 -15.37 -51.86 -25.41
CA LEU A 367 -16.21 -51.37 -26.51
C LEU A 367 -17.68 -51.39 -26.08
N ASP A 368 -18.31 -50.21 -25.94
CA ASP A 368 -19.75 -50.10 -25.72
C ASP A 368 -20.47 -50.06 -27.07
N CYS A 369 -20.91 -51.24 -27.53
CA CYS A 369 -21.73 -51.42 -28.73
C CYS A 369 -23.21 -51.54 -28.34
N ALA A 370 -24.10 -50.83 -29.04
CA ALA A 370 -25.55 -50.91 -28.83
C ALA A 370 -26.26 -51.56 -30.03
N PRO A 371 -26.68 -52.84 -29.97
CA PRO A 371 -26.66 -53.78 -28.83
C PRO A 371 -25.31 -54.49 -28.62
N LEU A 372 -25.07 -54.98 -27.39
CA LEU A 372 -23.79 -55.56 -26.93
C LEU A 372 -23.30 -56.81 -27.68
N THR A 373 -24.20 -57.55 -28.32
CA THR A 373 -23.86 -58.64 -29.25
C THR A 373 -24.59 -58.36 -30.55
N PRO A 374 -24.03 -57.50 -31.41
CA PRO A 374 -24.67 -57.10 -32.65
C PRO A 374 -24.60 -58.23 -33.66
N THR A 375 -25.78 -58.76 -33.98
CA THR A 375 -26.02 -59.46 -35.24
C THR A 375 -26.54 -58.40 -36.21
N LEU A 376 -25.85 -58.21 -37.34
CA LEU A 376 -26.21 -57.22 -38.37
C LEU A 376 -26.81 -57.94 -39.57
N ASP A 377 -28.07 -57.67 -39.89
CA ASP A 377 -28.62 -58.08 -41.19
C ASP A 377 -27.99 -57.24 -42.33
N PRO A 378 -28.04 -57.71 -43.60
CA PRO A 378 -27.49 -56.98 -44.75
C PRO A 378 -27.98 -55.52 -44.85
N GLY A 379 -27.04 -54.57 -44.92
CA GLY A 379 -27.32 -53.14 -44.94
C GLY A 379 -27.65 -52.52 -43.58
N GLU A 380 -27.56 -53.26 -42.47
CA GLU A 380 -27.59 -52.69 -41.13
C GLU A 380 -26.21 -52.17 -40.68
N SER A 381 -26.21 -51.22 -39.76
CA SER A 381 -25.00 -50.69 -39.13
C SER A 381 -25.17 -50.54 -37.63
N VAL A 382 -24.06 -50.67 -36.91
CA VAL A 382 -23.94 -50.41 -35.48
C VAL A 382 -22.81 -49.42 -35.22
N THR A 383 -22.96 -48.67 -34.14
CA THR A 383 -21.93 -47.75 -33.65
C THR A 383 -21.49 -48.23 -32.28
N CYS A 384 -20.18 -48.34 -32.09
CA CYS A 384 -19.56 -48.63 -30.80
C CYS A 384 -18.72 -47.43 -30.37
N THR A 385 -18.69 -47.15 -29.07
CA THR A 385 -17.85 -46.10 -28.49
C THR A 385 -16.91 -46.66 -27.44
N TYR A 386 -15.76 -46.03 -27.26
CA TYR A 386 -14.81 -46.35 -26.19
C TYR A 386 -14.29 -45.07 -25.53
N SER A 387 -13.79 -45.21 -24.30
CA SER A 387 -13.11 -44.14 -23.57
C SER A 387 -12.07 -44.75 -22.61
N GLN A 388 -10.86 -44.19 -22.61
CA GLN A 388 -9.74 -44.64 -21.78
C GLN A 388 -9.02 -43.45 -21.16
N GLU A 389 -9.01 -43.37 -19.83
CA GLU A 389 -8.09 -42.49 -19.10
C GLU A 389 -6.65 -43.00 -19.25
N VAL A 390 -5.71 -42.09 -19.52
CA VAL A 390 -4.26 -42.37 -19.67
C VAL A 390 -3.44 -41.46 -18.73
N GLY A 391 -2.20 -41.86 -18.43
CA GLY A 391 -1.39 -41.16 -17.41
C GLY A 391 -0.88 -39.79 -17.85
N SER A 392 -0.67 -39.60 -19.15
CA SER A 392 -0.19 -38.36 -19.76
C SER A 392 -0.63 -38.25 -21.22
N ALA A 393 -0.23 -37.16 -21.91
CA ALA A 393 -0.43 -37.01 -23.36
C ALA A 393 0.42 -38.03 -24.16
N VAL A 394 -0.11 -39.26 -24.28
CA VAL A 394 0.56 -40.37 -24.97
C VAL A 394 0.57 -40.21 -26.49
N THR A 395 1.59 -40.74 -27.15
CA THR A 395 1.61 -40.90 -28.62
C THR A 395 1.30 -42.34 -28.97
N GLY A 396 0.56 -42.59 -30.05
CA GLY A 396 0.09 -43.93 -30.36
C GLY A 396 -0.96 -43.99 -31.45
N GLN A 397 -1.66 -45.12 -31.52
CA GLN A 397 -2.75 -45.36 -32.46
C GLN A 397 -3.83 -46.28 -31.87
N SER A 398 -5.07 -46.08 -32.33
CA SER A 398 -6.19 -46.98 -32.12
C SER A 398 -6.16 -48.10 -33.16
N VAL A 399 -6.03 -49.35 -32.71
CA VAL A 399 -6.06 -50.57 -33.51
C VAL A 399 -7.29 -51.38 -33.13
N VAL A 400 -8.26 -51.43 -34.04
CA VAL A 400 -9.50 -52.19 -33.90
C VAL A 400 -9.40 -53.41 -34.80
N SER A 401 -9.84 -54.56 -34.32
CA SER A 401 -10.04 -55.77 -35.12
C SER A 401 -11.43 -56.32 -34.85
N ILE A 402 -12.24 -56.44 -35.89
CA ILE A 402 -13.58 -57.03 -35.83
C ILE A 402 -13.53 -58.42 -36.45
N PHE A 403 -13.92 -59.44 -35.70
CA PHE A 403 -13.88 -60.84 -36.10
C PHE A 403 -15.29 -61.39 -36.26
N THR A 404 -15.52 -62.19 -37.29
CA THR A 404 -16.75 -62.97 -37.46
C THR A 404 -16.43 -64.46 -37.38
N ALA A 405 -17.40 -65.32 -37.73
CA ALA A 405 -17.12 -66.74 -37.86
C ALA A 405 -16.21 -67.07 -39.06
N GLU A 406 -16.08 -66.14 -40.02
CA GLU A 406 -15.52 -66.40 -41.35
C GLU A 406 -14.33 -65.50 -41.70
N ALA A 407 -14.31 -64.24 -41.21
CA ALA A 407 -13.34 -63.24 -41.59
C ALA A 407 -12.84 -62.35 -40.42
N SER A 408 -11.87 -61.49 -40.73
CA SER A 408 -11.32 -60.44 -39.86
C SER A 408 -11.31 -59.12 -40.64
N TYR A 409 -11.82 -58.06 -40.02
CA TYR A 409 -11.96 -56.74 -40.61
C TYR A 409 -11.19 -55.73 -39.76
N ASP A 410 -10.03 -55.33 -40.28
CA ASP A 410 -9.08 -54.45 -39.60
C ASP A 410 -9.11 -53.07 -40.30
N PRO A 411 -9.84 -52.06 -39.76
CA PRO A 411 -9.76 -50.69 -40.28
C PRO A 411 -8.33 -50.15 -40.19
N ALA A 412 -8.02 -49.14 -41.02
CA ALA A 412 -6.73 -48.44 -40.92
C ALA A 412 -6.55 -47.87 -39.49
N PRO A 413 -5.38 -48.08 -38.84
CA PRO A 413 -5.12 -47.52 -37.52
C PRO A 413 -5.26 -46.00 -37.50
N ALA A 414 -5.98 -45.48 -36.50
CA ALA A 414 -6.21 -44.06 -36.33
C ALA A 414 -5.23 -43.49 -35.30
N ALA A 415 -4.45 -42.47 -35.67
CA ALA A 415 -3.43 -41.90 -34.80
C ALA A 415 -4.02 -41.11 -33.63
N ILE A 416 -3.43 -41.24 -32.44
CA ILE A 416 -3.78 -40.44 -31.26
C ILE A 416 -3.08 -39.08 -31.40
N THR A 417 -3.87 -38.00 -31.49
CA THR A 417 -3.37 -36.62 -31.64
C THR A 417 -4.05 -35.66 -30.66
N TRP A 418 -3.26 -35.10 -29.75
CA TRP A 418 -3.72 -34.12 -28.75
C TRP A 418 -3.91 -32.73 -29.35
N GLY A 419 -5.02 -32.07 -28.98
CA GLY A 419 -5.36 -30.71 -29.37
C GLY A 419 -4.94 -29.66 -28.33
N ASP A 420 -5.70 -28.56 -28.30
CA ASP A 420 -5.73 -27.64 -27.15
C ASP A 420 -6.53 -28.27 -25.99
N PRO A 421 -6.34 -27.87 -24.72
CA PRO A 421 -7.10 -28.40 -23.59
C PRO A 421 -8.59 -28.02 -23.66
N ASP A 422 -9.45 -28.90 -23.17
CA ASP A 422 -10.90 -28.69 -23.12
C ASP A 422 -11.30 -27.68 -22.03
N ASN A 423 -10.59 -27.69 -20.89
CA ASN A 423 -10.77 -26.75 -19.79
C ASN A 423 -9.41 -26.21 -19.31
N GLU A 424 -9.28 -24.88 -19.19
CA GLU A 424 -8.12 -24.25 -18.55
C GLU A 424 -8.51 -23.63 -17.19
N PHE A 425 -7.99 -24.20 -16.10
CA PHE A 425 -8.21 -23.75 -14.74
C PHE A 425 -7.12 -22.75 -14.31
N GLY A 426 -7.53 -21.54 -13.97
CA GLY A 426 -6.60 -20.48 -13.56
C GLY A 426 -5.81 -19.85 -14.71
N ALA A 427 -6.28 -19.98 -15.96
CA ALA A 427 -5.68 -19.31 -17.12
C ALA A 427 -5.67 -17.78 -16.96
N THR A 428 -6.67 -17.23 -16.25
CA THR A 428 -6.72 -15.85 -15.79
C THR A 428 -6.70 -15.79 -14.26
N MET A 429 -5.99 -14.80 -13.72
CA MET A 429 -5.90 -14.50 -12.29
C MET A 429 -6.26 -13.02 -12.06
N ASP A 430 -7.25 -12.78 -11.21
CA ASP A 430 -7.60 -11.43 -10.75
C ASP A 430 -6.88 -11.16 -9.42
N LEU A 431 -6.09 -10.09 -9.42
CA LEU A 431 -5.45 -9.50 -8.26
C LEU A 431 -6.40 -8.46 -7.65
N GLU A 432 -6.77 -8.65 -6.38
CA GLU A 432 -7.39 -7.63 -5.54
C GLU A 432 -6.39 -7.23 -4.45
N ASP A 433 -6.02 -5.95 -4.40
CA ASP A 433 -5.06 -5.40 -3.43
C ASP A 433 -5.76 -4.34 -2.57
N ILE A 434 -5.87 -4.62 -1.27
CA ILE A 434 -6.60 -3.79 -0.30
C ILE A 434 -5.61 -3.17 0.67
N SER A 435 -5.53 -1.83 0.65
CA SER A 435 -4.74 -1.01 1.55
C SER A 435 -5.65 -0.22 2.50
N ASP A 436 -5.24 -0.11 3.76
CA ASP A 436 -5.88 0.79 4.74
C ASP A 436 -5.91 2.27 4.29
N ILE A 437 -5.08 2.63 3.30
CA ILE A 437 -4.82 4.02 2.90
C ILE A 437 -5.34 4.33 1.49
N ASN A 438 -5.03 3.48 0.51
CA ASN A 438 -5.32 3.73 -0.92
C ASN A 438 -6.61 3.04 -1.40
N GLY A 439 -7.34 2.35 -0.53
CA GLY A 439 -8.54 1.59 -0.89
C GLY A 439 -8.21 0.30 -1.62
N THR A 440 -8.91 0.02 -2.72
CA THR A 440 -8.78 -1.24 -3.48
C THR A 440 -8.23 -0.98 -4.89
N LEU A 441 -7.14 -1.65 -5.23
CA LEU A 441 -6.56 -1.74 -6.57
C LEU A 441 -6.87 -3.13 -7.14
N ASN A 442 -7.33 -3.19 -8.39
CA ASN A 442 -7.66 -4.43 -9.09
C ASN A 442 -6.91 -4.51 -10.42
N GLU A 443 -6.30 -5.65 -10.72
CA GLU A 443 -5.62 -5.96 -11.98
C GLU A 443 -5.87 -7.41 -12.39
N THR A 444 -5.73 -7.74 -13.68
CA THR A 444 -5.95 -9.11 -14.20
C THR A 444 -4.73 -9.58 -15.00
N PHE A 445 -4.24 -10.78 -14.70
CA PHE A 445 -3.13 -11.46 -15.38
C PHE A 445 -3.67 -12.64 -16.19
N THR A 446 -3.01 -12.97 -17.31
CA THR A 446 -3.42 -14.05 -18.21
C THR A 446 -2.21 -14.88 -18.62
N ALA A 447 -2.29 -16.20 -18.45
CA ALA A 447 -1.20 -17.10 -18.79
C ALA A 447 -0.79 -16.97 -20.27
N PRO A 448 0.52 -17.03 -20.59
CA PRO A 448 1.66 -17.29 -19.71
C PRO A 448 2.29 -16.01 -19.12
N GLU A 449 1.61 -14.88 -19.16
CA GLU A 449 2.14 -13.57 -18.76
C GLU A 449 1.78 -13.25 -17.30
N GLY A 450 2.79 -13.34 -16.44
CA GLY A 450 2.81 -12.66 -15.14
C GLY A 450 3.16 -11.18 -15.29
N GLY A 451 3.30 -10.46 -14.17
CA GLY A 451 3.71 -9.06 -14.21
C GLY A 451 3.87 -8.41 -12.83
N MET A 452 4.47 -7.22 -12.85
CA MET A 452 4.68 -6.39 -11.66
C MET A 452 3.74 -5.20 -11.67
N VAL A 453 3.11 -4.95 -10.53
CA VAL A 453 2.27 -3.76 -10.27
C VAL A 453 2.98 -2.92 -9.22
N THR A 454 3.30 -1.68 -9.57
CA THR A 454 3.97 -0.72 -8.69
C THR A 454 3.13 0.52 -8.51
N TYR A 455 2.95 0.96 -7.26
CA TYR A 455 2.32 2.25 -6.95
C TYR A 455 2.94 2.84 -5.69
N ASP A 456 2.93 4.16 -5.59
CA ASP A 456 3.41 4.86 -4.40
C ASP A 456 2.27 5.44 -3.56
N TRP A 457 2.56 5.63 -2.26
CA TRP A 457 1.75 6.46 -1.38
C TRP A 457 2.64 7.43 -0.61
N THR A 458 2.24 8.70 -0.52
CA THR A 458 2.95 9.73 0.24
C THR A 458 2.20 10.09 1.51
N PHE A 459 2.84 9.86 2.66
CA PHE A 459 2.38 10.28 3.97
C PHE A 459 2.91 11.69 4.27
N ASN A 460 2.06 12.61 4.73
CA ASN A 460 2.48 13.91 5.24
C ASN A 460 2.19 13.98 6.73
N TRP A 461 3.08 14.60 7.52
CA TRP A 461 2.88 14.78 8.95
C TRP A 461 1.55 15.49 9.28
N SER A 462 1.15 16.44 8.42
CA SER A 462 -0.12 17.19 8.52
C SER A 462 -1.38 16.35 8.39
N ASP A 463 -1.28 15.13 7.84
CA ASP A 463 -2.43 14.24 7.67
C ASP A 463 -2.84 13.59 9.02
N PHE A 464 -1.91 13.57 9.99
CA PHE A 464 -2.07 13.05 11.35
C PHE A 464 -2.28 14.18 12.38
N GLY A 465 -1.46 15.24 12.30
CA GLY A 465 -1.52 16.39 13.19
C GLY A 465 -1.08 16.10 14.64
N THR A 466 -1.23 17.11 15.53
CA THR A 466 -0.71 17.06 16.92
C THR A 466 -1.34 16.01 17.83
N ASN A 467 -2.49 15.45 17.47
CA ASN A 467 -3.23 14.54 18.33
C ASN A 467 -2.85 13.07 18.09
N GLU A 468 -2.05 12.81 17.05
CA GLU A 468 -1.72 11.47 16.55
C GLU A 468 -0.20 11.22 16.55
N CYS A 469 0.51 11.78 17.53
CA CYS A 469 1.92 11.49 17.78
C CYS A 469 2.12 9.99 18.13
N GLY A 470 3.19 9.38 17.59
CA GLY A 470 3.56 7.98 17.86
C GLY A 470 3.57 7.10 16.62
N GLU A 471 3.67 5.78 16.83
CA GLU A 471 3.71 4.77 15.77
C GLU A 471 2.30 4.45 15.24
N HIS A 472 2.11 4.55 13.93
CA HIS A 472 0.95 4.05 13.19
C HIS A 472 1.39 2.90 12.29
N THR A 473 0.60 1.84 12.21
CA THR A 473 0.87 0.71 11.30
C THR A 473 -0.22 0.69 10.22
N PHE A 474 0.21 0.56 8.97
CA PHE A 474 -0.67 0.46 7.82
C PHE A 474 -0.46 -0.88 7.13
N ASP A 475 -1.50 -1.69 7.08
CA ASP A 475 -1.47 -3.00 6.44
C ASP A 475 -1.93 -2.89 4.98
N ASN A 476 -1.38 -3.75 4.15
CA ASN A 476 -1.63 -3.74 2.71
C ASN A 476 -1.60 -5.17 2.19
N THR A 477 -2.74 -5.69 1.70
CA THR A 477 -2.93 -7.11 1.38
C THR A 477 -3.31 -7.32 -0.07
N ALA A 478 -2.40 -7.95 -0.81
CA ALA A 478 -2.64 -8.46 -2.16
C ALA A 478 -3.25 -9.86 -2.09
N THR A 479 -4.24 -10.15 -2.95
CA THR A 479 -4.91 -11.46 -3.05
C THR A 479 -5.14 -11.85 -4.50
N LEU A 480 -4.71 -13.05 -4.91
CA LEU A 480 -5.15 -13.67 -6.17
C LEU A 480 -6.45 -14.43 -5.91
N LEU A 481 -7.57 -13.95 -6.46
CA LEU A 481 -8.91 -14.38 -6.06
C LEU A 481 -9.21 -15.85 -6.40
N GLN A 482 -8.82 -16.31 -7.60
CA GLN A 482 -9.01 -17.68 -8.06
C GLN A 482 -8.13 -18.67 -7.28
N ALA A 483 -6.86 -18.32 -7.08
CA ALA A 483 -5.89 -19.13 -6.31
C ALA A 483 -6.15 -19.11 -4.79
N LYS A 484 -6.85 -18.08 -4.29
CA LYS A 484 -7.09 -17.82 -2.85
C LYS A 484 -5.79 -17.68 -2.04
N THR A 485 -4.74 -17.19 -2.70
CA THR A 485 -3.44 -16.89 -2.10
C THR A 485 -3.38 -15.39 -1.82
N SER A 486 -2.95 -15.01 -0.63
CA SER A 486 -2.76 -13.61 -0.25
C SER A 486 -1.43 -13.36 0.46
N VAL A 487 -0.90 -12.15 0.30
CA VAL A 487 0.30 -11.66 0.96
C VAL A 487 0.01 -10.28 1.52
N THR A 488 0.23 -10.12 2.83
CA THR A 488 0.15 -8.84 3.55
C THR A 488 1.56 -8.33 3.82
N GLU A 489 1.79 -7.06 3.52
CA GLU A 489 3.00 -6.32 3.90
C GLU A 489 2.56 -5.05 4.66
N SER A 490 3.36 -4.61 5.64
CA SER A 490 3.00 -3.53 6.56
C SER A 490 4.09 -2.47 6.64
N VAL A 491 3.71 -1.19 6.74
CA VAL A 491 4.64 -0.09 7.03
C VAL A 491 4.28 0.60 8.33
N VAL A 492 5.30 0.90 9.14
CA VAL A 492 5.17 1.71 10.35
C VAL A 492 5.54 3.16 10.05
N VAL A 493 4.66 4.10 10.40
CA VAL A 493 4.91 5.55 10.31
C VAL A 493 4.94 6.12 11.72
N GLU A 494 6.11 6.56 12.16
CA GLU A 494 6.33 7.26 13.43
C GLU A 494 6.11 8.77 13.24
N ILE A 495 5.08 9.30 13.88
CA ILE A 495 4.75 10.73 13.89
C ILE A 495 5.40 11.37 15.13
N VAL A 496 6.49 12.11 14.91
CA VAL A 496 7.18 12.81 15.99
C VAL A 496 6.46 14.12 16.31
N CYS A 497 6.31 14.41 17.59
CA CYS A 497 5.86 15.70 18.09
C CYS A 497 6.94 16.31 18.99
N LEU A 498 7.06 17.63 18.96
CA LEU A 498 8.14 18.35 19.63
C LEU A 498 7.71 18.75 21.04
N GLU A 499 8.40 18.25 22.06
CA GLU A 499 8.13 18.65 23.45
C GLU A 499 8.59 20.10 23.70
N THR A 500 7.69 20.92 24.25
CA THR A 500 7.98 22.28 24.71
C THR A 500 7.28 22.56 26.04
N ALA A 501 7.77 23.53 26.80
CA ALA A 501 7.24 23.88 28.12
C ALA A 501 7.22 25.41 28.31
N PRO A 502 6.15 25.97 28.90
CA PRO A 502 6.01 27.40 29.05
C PRO A 502 6.94 27.93 30.14
N GLN A 503 7.62 29.05 29.86
CA GLN A 503 8.59 29.64 30.79
C GLN A 503 7.94 30.62 31.76
N SER A 504 8.50 30.75 32.96
CA SER A 504 8.03 31.68 33.99
C SER A 504 8.03 33.14 33.49
N PRO A 505 6.90 33.87 33.53
CA PRO A 505 6.87 35.28 33.19
C PRO A 505 7.74 36.12 34.14
N ALA A 506 8.48 37.10 33.60
CA ALA A 506 9.30 37.99 34.40
C ALA A 506 8.52 39.26 34.78
N LEU A 507 8.49 39.57 36.08
CA LEU A 507 7.76 40.70 36.65
C LEU A 507 8.71 41.83 37.05
N ALA A 508 8.46 43.04 36.56
CA ALA A 508 8.99 44.27 37.14
C ALA A 508 7.88 44.92 37.98
N GLN A 509 8.08 45.01 39.29
CA GLN A 509 7.10 45.62 40.20
C GLN A 509 7.02 47.13 40.00
N ALA A 510 5.88 47.71 40.40
CA ALA A 510 5.70 49.16 40.40
C ALA A 510 6.67 49.82 41.39
N ILE A 511 7.22 50.99 41.05
CA ILE A 511 8.12 51.75 41.92
C ILE A 511 7.69 53.21 41.98
N CYS A 512 7.78 53.82 43.16
CA CYS A 512 7.56 55.26 43.32
C CYS A 512 8.91 55.99 43.22
N THR A 513 9.11 56.72 42.14
CA THR A 513 10.35 57.47 41.84
C THR A 513 9.96 58.84 41.30
N ASP A 514 10.70 59.88 41.68
CA ASP A 514 10.43 61.27 41.29
C ASP A 514 8.96 61.74 41.57
N GLY A 515 8.35 61.31 42.67
CA GLY A 515 6.96 61.66 43.02
C GLY A 515 5.90 61.00 42.14
N HIS A 516 6.27 60.00 41.34
CA HIS A 516 5.38 59.32 40.42
C HIS A 516 5.48 57.79 40.55
N LEU A 517 4.33 57.11 40.51
CA LEU A 517 4.27 55.66 40.43
C LEU A 517 4.56 55.21 38.98
N VAL A 518 5.74 54.62 38.76
CA VAL A 518 6.07 53.90 37.52
C VAL A 518 5.24 52.61 37.51
N PRO A 519 4.43 52.36 36.47
CA PRO A 519 3.59 51.17 36.42
C PRO A 519 4.43 49.88 36.34
N PRO A 520 3.92 48.76 36.86
CA PRO A 520 4.59 47.47 36.72
C PRO A 520 4.61 47.01 35.26
N ALA A 521 5.54 46.08 34.95
CA ALA A 521 5.66 45.50 33.62
C ALA A 521 5.78 43.97 33.67
N LEU A 522 5.10 43.31 32.75
CA LEU A 522 5.22 41.88 32.46
C LEU A 522 6.15 41.69 31.26
N THR A 523 7.09 40.74 31.33
CA THR A 523 7.88 40.29 30.18
C THR A 523 7.66 38.79 29.99
N LEU A 524 7.15 38.43 28.82
CA LEU A 524 6.91 37.05 28.39
C LEU A 524 8.14 36.53 27.65
N ALA A 525 8.39 35.22 27.73
CA ALA A 525 9.49 34.58 27.01
C ALA A 525 9.17 34.42 25.52
N ASP A 526 10.22 34.31 24.71
CA ASP A 526 10.14 33.76 23.36
C ASP A 526 10.46 32.26 23.50
N THR A 527 9.53 31.38 23.12
CA THR A 527 9.66 29.93 23.32
C THR A 527 9.16 29.20 22.08
N PRO A 528 9.99 28.38 21.40
CA PRO A 528 9.56 27.63 20.23
C PRO A 528 8.30 26.82 20.50
N GLY A 529 7.35 26.92 19.57
CA GLY A 529 6.06 26.26 19.67
C GLY A 529 5.06 26.88 20.64
N ILE A 530 5.33 28.02 21.29
CA ILE A 530 4.41 28.65 22.25
C ILE A 530 4.11 30.10 21.87
N THR A 531 2.83 30.44 21.76
CA THR A 531 2.35 31.83 21.76
C THR A 531 1.81 32.18 23.14
N TYR A 532 2.25 33.30 23.72
CA TYR A 532 1.75 33.79 24.99
C TYR A 532 0.80 34.98 24.82
N THR A 533 -0.28 35.01 25.58
CA THR A 533 -1.21 36.15 25.73
C THR A 533 -1.41 36.48 27.21
N ALA A 534 -1.87 37.71 27.52
CA ALA A 534 -2.09 38.16 28.88
C ALA A 534 -3.42 38.94 28.99
N ASP A 535 -4.28 38.57 29.95
CA ASP A 535 -5.55 39.24 30.23
C ASP A 535 -5.57 39.75 31.70
N PRO A 536 -5.75 41.06 31.95
CA PRO A 536 -5.82 42.13 30.95
C PRO A 536 -4.44 42.47 30.34
N GLU A 537 -4.44 43.01 29.13
CA GLU A 537 -3.24 43.52 28.47
C GLU A 537 -2.67 44.77 29.18
N ALA A 538 -1.38 45.05 28.93
CA ALA A 538 -0.69 46.24 29.42
C ALA A 538 -1.36 47.56 28.94
N PRO A 539 -1.26 48.68 29.70
CA PRO A 539 -0.43 48.89 30.89
C PRO A 539 -1.06 48.32 32.17
N TYR A 540 -0.21 47.73 33.00
CA TYR A 540 -0.61 47.12 34.26
C TYR A 540 -0.74 48.13 35.40
N MET A 541 -1.48 47.75 36.43
CA MET A 541 -1.65 48.51 37.67
C MET A 541 -0.94 47.81 38.84
N SER A 542 -0.52 48.61 39.82
CA SER A 542 -0.07 48.12 41.13
C SER A 542 -1.16 47.27 41.80
N GLY A 543 -0.78 46.13 42.41
CA GLY A 543 -1.72 45.19 43.03
C GLY A 543 -2.58 44.35 42.05
N GLN A 544 -2.37 44.45 40.73
CA GLN A 544 -3.17 43.75 39.73
C GLN A 544 -2.76 42.28 39.57
N THR A 545 -3.75 41.39 39.47
CA THR A 545 -3.56 40.02 38.93
C THR A 545 -3.82 40.02 37.43
N VAL A 546 -2.98 39.29 36.70
CA VAL A 546 -3.04 39.06 35.25
C VAL A 546 -3.00 37.55 35.01
N GLU A 547 -3.93 37.03 34.22
CA GLU A 547 -3.87 35.67 33.69
C GLU A 547 -2.96 35.66 32.46
N VAL A 548 -2.00 34.75 32.41
CA VAL A 548 -1.12 34.53 31.26
C VAL A 548 -1.46 33.17 30.67
N THR A 549 -1.79 33.15 29.39
CA THR A 549 -2.13 31.94 28.64
C THR A 549 -1.01 31.62 27.66
N ALA A 550 -0.54 30.37 27.70
CA ALA A 550 0.40 29.79 26.75
C ALA A 550 -0.36 28.81 25.85
N SER A 551 -0.30 29.02 24.54
CA SER A 551 -0.93 28.17 23.53
C SER A 551 0.13 27.53 22.63
N LEU A 552 0.03 26.21 22.43
CA LEU A 552 0.89 25.47 21.53
C LEU A 552 0.60 25.80 20.06
N ALA A 553 1.67 25.83 19.27
CA ALA A 553 1.59 25.75 17.82
C ALA A 553 1.43 24.28 17.38
N GLU A 554 0.93 24.09 16.16
CA GLU A 554 0.90 22.79 15.51
C GLU A 554 2.32 22.18 15.42
N GLY A 555 2.44 20.88 15.68
CA GLY A 555 3.70 20.16 15.80
C GLY A 555 4.23 19.97 17.21
N TYR A 556 3.71 20.71 18.19
CA TYR A 556 4.21 20.68 19.57
C TYR A 556 3.27 19.97 20.54
N VAL A 557 3.87 19.44 21.61
CA VAL A 557 3.18 18.86 22.78
C VAL A 557 3.80 19.38 24.07
N TRP A 558 3.03 19.38 25.16
CA TRP A 558 3.53 19.76 26.48
C TRP A 558 4.53 18.73 27.02
N GLY A 559 5.78 19.17 27.24
CA GLY A 559 6.81 18.41 27.96
C GLY A 559 6.71 18.56 29.49
N ASP A 560 7.85 18.66 30.17
CA ASP A 560 7.90 18.95 31.62
C ASP A 560 7.45 20.40 31.92
N VAL A 561 6.14 20.60 32.09
CA VAL A 561 5.52 21.88 32.49
C VAL A 561 5.77 22.15 33.99
N ASP A 562 6.25 23.35 34.32
CA ASP A 562 6.52 23.78 35.70
C ASP A 562 5.23 23.89 36.55
N ASP A 563 5.33 23.57 37.85
CA ASP A 563 4.22 23.61 38.83
C ASP A 563 3.48 24.97 38.92
N MET A 564 4.07 26.08 38.43
CA MET A 564 3.39 27.37 38.35
C MET A 564 2.32 27.47 37.25
N TRP A 565 2.38 26.59 36.25
CA TRP A 565 1.44 26.54 35.13
C TRP A 565 0.40 25.45 35.35
N THR A 566 -0.84 25.73 34.98
CA THR A 566 -1.94 24.77 34.95
C THR A 566 -2.26 24.46 33.50
N VAL A 567 -1.91 23.25 33.04
CA VAL A 567 -2.38 22.74 31.74
C VAL A 567 -3.91 22.59 31.80
N VAL A 568 -4.60 23.27 30.88
CA VAL A 568 -6.07 23.32 30.78
C VAL A 568 -6.56 22.24 29.82
N ASP A 569 -5.86 22.11 28.68
CA ASP A 569 -6.08 21.12 27.63
C ASP A 569 -4.76 20.85 26.89
N ASP A 570 -4.80 19.95 25.90
CA ASP A 570 -3.62 19.46 25.19
C ASP A 570 -2.87 20.57 24.41
N LEU A 571 -3.50 21.73 24.18
CA LEU A 571 -2.91 22.88 23.48
C LEU A 571 -2.73 24.13 24.36
N THR A 572 -3.27 24.16 25.58
CA THR A 572 -3.38 25.39 26.39
C THR A 572 -2.94 25.18 27.84
N ALA A 573 -2.08 26.07 28.34
CA ALA A 573 -1.71 26.17 29.75
C ALA A 573 -1.87 27.61 30.26
N VAL A 574 -2.25 27.79 31.52
CA VAL A 574 -2.47 29.12 32.13
C VAL A 574 -1.70 29.29 33.44
N THR A 575 -1.29 30.52 33.75
CA THR A 575 -0.73 30.89 35.05
C THR A 575 -1.24 32.27 35.47
N GLU A 576 -1.52 32.48 36.76
CA GLU A 576 -1.85 33.79 37.31
C GLU A 576 -0.60 34.44 37.89
N VAL A 577 -0.34 35.70 37.53
CA VAL A 577 0.71 36.53 38.13
C VAL A 577 0.11 37.76 38.80
N THR A 578 0.55 38.06 40.02
CA THR A 578 0.07 39.23 40.78
C THR A 578 1.21 40.21 41.04
N PHE A 579 1.02 41.45 40.62
CA PHE A 579 1.92 42.55 40.97
C PHE A 579 1.73 42.97 42.44
N GLU A 580 2.81 43.38 43.09
CA GLU A 580 2.76 43.88 44.46
C GLU A 580 1.98 45.21 44.53
N GLU A 581 1.20 45.40 45.59
CA GLU A 581 0.49 46.65 45.85
C GLU A 581 1.47 47.68 46.44
N VAL A 582 2.15 48.41 45.55
CA VAL A 582 3.00 49.56 45.85
C VAL A 582 2.23 50.85 45.62
N ALA A 583 2.26 51.75 46.59
CA ALA A 583 1.77 53.12 46.49
C ALA A 583 2.87 54.09 46.95
N CYS A 584 2.90 55.29 46.38
CA CYS A 584 3.71 56.37 46.92
C CYS A 584 3.17 56.78 48.30
N ILE A 585 4.05 57.15 49.23
CA ILE A 585 3.65 57.64 50.55
C ILE A 585 3.33 59.14 50.44
N PRO A 586 2.07 59.57 50.67
CA PRO A 586 1.71 60.98 50.58
C PRO A 586 2.33 61.78 51.73
N THR A 587 3.02 62.87 51.39
CA THR A 587 3.60 63.82 52.36
C THR A 587 3.38 65.27 51.92
N LEU A 588 3.48 66.24 52.83
CA LEU A 588 3.37 67.68 52.53
C LEU A 588 4.49 68.43 53.24
N PRO A 589 5.09 69.46 52.63
CA PRO A 589 6.12 70.24 53.28
C PRO A 589 5.50 71.11 54.38
N GLU A 590 6.11 71.12 55.57
CA GLU A 590 5.66 72.00 56.65
C GLU A 590 6.27 73.41 56.47
N PRO A 591 5.50 74.49 56.69
CA PRO A 591 6.02 75.84 56.60
C PRO A 591 7.11 76.08 57.66
N PRO A 592 8.21 76.77 57.32
CA PRO A 592 9.30 77.00 58.26
C PRO A 592 8.88 77.94 59.40
N SER A 593 9.44 77.73 60.58
CA SER A 593 9.24 78.65 61.71
C SER A 593 10.26 79.79 61.63
N ILE A 594 9.73 81.03 61.61
CA ILE A 594 10.51 82.26 61.45
C ILE A 594 10.54 83.01 62.79
N ASP A 595 11.72 83.46 63.19
CA ASP A 595 11.93 84.44 64.26
C ASP A 595 12.68 85.63 63.66
N ASP A 596 12.01 86.78 63.56
CA ASP A 596 12.58 88.01 62.97
C ASP A 596 13.71 88.64 63.81
N GLY A 597 13.89 88.20 65.05
CA GLY A 597 14.94 88.68 65.96
C GLY A 597 14.55 89.92 66.79
N ASP A 598 14.89 89.90 68.08
CA ASP A 598 14.61 90.98 69.03
C ASP A 598 15.73 92.03 69.14
N CYS A 599 15.36 93.30 69.37
CA CYS A 599 16.30 94.37 69.73
C CYS A 599 16.74 94.26 71.21
N LEU A 600 17.88 93.61 71.48
CA LEU A 600 18.49 93.56 72.83
C LEU A 600 19.61 94.61 72.97
N ASP A 601 19.46 95.53 73.93
CA ASP A 601 20.44 96.59 74.26
C ASP A 601 20.91 97.47 73.08
N GLY A 602 20.10 97.58 72.01
CA GLY A 602 20.37 98.44 70.86
C GLY A 602 21.22 97.80 69.75
N ALA A 603 21.49 96.50 69.85
CA ALA A 603 21.90 95.66 68.73
C ALA A 603 20.78 94.65 68.43
N GLY A 604 20.42 94.46 67.17
CA GLY A 604 19.47 93.41 66.79
C GLY A 604 20.09 92.03 67.04
N ALA A 605 19.33 91.12 67.64
CA ALA A 605 19.60 89.70 67.47
C ALA A 605 19.39 89.34 65.99
N PRO A 606 20.24 88.50 65.38
CA PRO A 606 20.03 88.09 64.00
C PRO A 606 18.76 87.25 63.90
N PRO A 607 17.93 87.43 62.84
CA PRO A 607 16.81 86.56 62.58
C PRO A 607 17.23 85.08 62.47
N THR A 608 16.32 84.18 62.81
CA THR A 608 16.54 82.73 62.70
C THR A 608 15.39 82.02 62.00
N LEU A 609 15.74 80.91 61.35
CA LEU A 609 14.84 80.04 60.62
C LEU A 609 14.98 78.62 61.18
N SER A 610 13.86 78.01 61.55
CA SER A 610 13.81 76.62 62.02
C SER A 610 12.94 75.78 61.09
N LEU A 611 13.52 74.69 60.59
CA LEU A 611 12.86 73.71 59.71
C LEU A 611 12.39 72.52 60.54
N VAL A 612 11.24 71.95 60.19
CA VAL A 612 10.72 70.72 60.82
C VAL A 612 11.23 69.50 60.05
N GLU A 613 11.56 68.42 60.76
CA GLU A 613 11.84 67.12 60.12
C GLU A 613 10.53 66.49 59.62
N THR A 614 10.25 66.64 58.32
CA THR A 614 9.09 66.03 57.66
C THR A 614 9.50 64.72 56.99
N ALA A 615 8.75 63.64 57.22
CA ALA A 615 9.04 62.35 56.60
C ALA A 615 8.93 62.43 55.06
N GLY A 616 9.97 61.97 54.36
CA GLY A 616 10.04 61.98 52.90
C GLY A 616 10.44 63.33 52.27
N VAL A 617 10.74 64.36 53.06
CA VAL A 617 11.11 65.69 52.54
C VAL A 617 12.47 66.10 53.10
N THR A 618 13.38 66.47 52.21
CA THR A 618 14.66 67.11 52.54
C THR A 618 14.54 68.61 52.26
N TYR A 619 14.90 69.44 53.24
CA TYR A 619 14.88 70.89 53.07
C TYR A 619 16.28 71.46 52.88
N THR A 620 16.40 72.43 51.99
CA THR A 620 17.61 73.25 51.78
C THR A 620 17.23 74.74 51.81
N VAL A 621 18.15 75.62 52.19
CA VAL A 621 17.89 77.07 52.27
C VAL A 621 18.95 77.81 51.48
N ASP A 622 18.56 78.76 50.64
CA ASP A 622 19.48 79.61 49.90
C ASP A 622 19.10 81.10 50.04
N PRO A 623 20.04 81.97 50.44
CA PRO A 623 21.34 81.66 51.06
C PRO A 623 21.20 81.07 52.47
N ASP A 624 22.13 80.20 52.86
CA ASP A 624 22.30 79.71 54.24
C ASP A 624 22.59 80.85 55.24
N GLY A 625 22.14 80.68 56.49
CA GLY A 625 22.35 81.65 57.57
C GLY A 625 23.81 81.77 58.05
N PRO A 626 24.13 82.81 58.86
CA PRO A 626 23.22 83.70 59.57
C PRO A 626 22.54 84.75 58.69
N TYR A 627 21.34 85.15 59.07
CA TYR A 627 20.48 86.05 58.29
C TYR A 627 20.58 87.50 58.78
N GLU A 628 20.40 88.46 57.86
CA GLU A 628 20.29 89.89 58.12
C GLU A 628 18.81 90.34 58.09
N PRO A 629 18.40 91.34 58.90
CA PRO A 629 17.05 91.89 58.80
C PRO A 629 16.75 92.47 57.41
N GLY A 630 15.55 92.21 56.88
CA GLY A 630 15.16 92.57 55.51
C GLY A 630 15.69 91.63 54.43
N GLN A 631 16.43 90.56 54.77
CA GLN A 631 16.88 89.55 53.83
C GLN A 631 15.74 88.62 53.42
N THR A 632 15.65 88.31 52.12
CA THR A 632 14.83 87.22 51.59
C THR A 632 15.67 85.96 51.41
N VAL A 633 15.15 84.81 51.81
CA VAL A 633 15.73 83.48 51.61
C VAL A 633 14.69 82.52 51.06
N THR A 634 15.11 81.57 50.23
CA THR A 634 14.25 80.54 49.65
C THR A 634 14.52 79.21 50.34
N VAL A 635 13.48 78.61 50.92
CA VAL A 635 13.52 77.23 51.41
C VAL A 635 13.02 76.31 50.31
N THR A 636 13.84 75.37 49.83
CA THR A 636 13.42 74.34 48.88
C THR A 636 13.16 73.04 49.63
N ALA A 637 11.97 72.47 49.44
CA ALA A 637 11.58 71.15 49.88
C ALA A 637 11.72 70.17 48.70
N THR A 638 12.63 69.21 48.82
CA THR A 638 12.86 68.15 47.83
C THR A 638 12.33 66.81 48.38
N LEU A 639 11.51 66.14 47.59
CA LEU A 639 10.87 64.86 47.88
C LEU A 639 11.87 63.70 47.72
N ALA A 640 11.80 62.71 48.61
CA ALA A 640 12.58 61.48 48.53
C ALA A 640 11.85 60.36 47.77
N ASP A 641 12.61 59.41 47.21
CA ASP A 641 12.04 58.19 46.61
C ASP A 641 11.10 57.46 47.58
N GLY A 642 10.03 56.87 47.03
CA GLY A 642 8.97 56.24 47.83
C GLY A 642 7.86 57.20 48.30
N TYR A 643 7.99 58.51 48.11
CA TYR A 643 6.99 59.51 48.50
C TYR A 643 6.35 60.22 47.31
N GLU A 644 5.15 60.75 47.51
CA GLU A 644 4.46 61.71 46.61
C GLU A 644 4.01 62.94 47.42
N TRP A 645 3.81 64.08 46.75
CA TRP A 645 3.10 65.19 47.38
C TRP A 645 1.63 64.82 47.56
N ALA A 646 1.13 64.85 48.81
CA ALA A 646 -0.24 64.48 49.10
C ALA A 646 -1.25 65.42 48.41
N ASP A 647 -2.37 64.88 47.94
CA ASP A 647 -3.53 65.73 47.61
C ASP A 647 -4.03 66.38 48.92
N PRO A 648 -3.98 67.72 49.03
CA PRO A 648 -4.34 68.38 50.29
C PRO A 648 -5.83 68.26 50.63
N GLY A 649 -6.68 67.96 49.64
CA GLY A 649 -8.10 67.66 49.85
C GLY A 649 -8.34 66.35 50.62
N GLU A 650 -7.36 65.43 50.63
CA GLU A 650 -7.46 64.14 51.32
C GLU A 650 -6.83 64.12 52.70
N SER A 651 -5.81 64.95 52.94
CA SER A 651 -5.07 64.98 54.20
C SER A 651 -5.96 65.25 55.43
N MET A 652 -7.08 65.96 55.25
CA MET A 652 -8.07 66.18 56.31
C MET A 652 -8.91 64.94 56.70
N MET A 653 -8.77 63.81 56.01
CA MET A 653 -9.43 62.53 56.36
C MET A 653 -8.46 61.37 56.64
N ALA A 654 -7.15 61.63 56.80
CA ALA A 654 -6.20 60.61 57.22
C ALA A 654 -6.54 60.10 58.66
N PRO A 655 -6.86 58.80 58.85
CA PRO A 655 -7.20 58.28 60.17
C PRO A 655 -5.94 58.10 61.03
N THR A 656 -6.01 58.54 62.28
CA THR A 656 -4.95 58.32 63.27
C THR A 656 -4.71 56.81 63.48
N ALA A 657 -3.60 56.30 62.95
CA ALA A 657 -2.96 55.02 63.26
C ALA A 657 -3.93 53.82 63.50
N ALA A 658 -4.57 53.33 62.43
CA ALA A 658 -5.29 52.06 62.48
C ALA A 658 -4.32 50.87 62.60
N THR A 659 -4.18 50.33 63.81
CA THR A 659 -3.36 49.13 64.07
C THR A 659 -3.98 47.88 63.43
N SER A 660 -3.19 47.18 62.61
CA SER A 660 -3.38 45.82 62.05
C SER A 660 -4.79 45.19 62.18
N GLY A 661 -5.56 45.22 61.09
CA GLY A 661 -6.80 44.47 60.94
C GLY A 661 -7.11 44.21 59.48
N GLY A 662 -6.67 43.06 58.96
CA GLY A 662 -6.68 42.76 57.52
C GLY A 662 -8.08 42.75 56.90
N ARG A 663 -8.37 43.78 56.10
CA ARG A 663 -9.49 43.80 55.16
C ARG A 663 -9.10 44.70 53.98
N ALA A 664 -8.94 44.10 52.81
CA ALA A 664 -8.60 44.83 51.59
C ALA A 664 -9.63 45.94 51.31
N LEU A 665 -9.14 47.14 51.01
CA LEU A 665 -9.94 48.21 50.44
C LEU A 665 -10.04 47.98 48.92
N PRO A 666 -11.16 48.35 48.27
CA PRO A 666 -11.26 48.21 46.82
C PRO A 666 -10.28 49.16 46.13
N ALA A 667 -9.60 48.65 45.09
CA ALA A 667 -8.68 49.43 44.27
C ALA A 667 -9.33 50.72 43.78
N ARG A 668 -8.63 51.84 43.98
CA ARG A 668 -9.14 53.17 43.68
C ARG A 668 -8.94 53.46 42.21
N ALA A 669 -10.03 53.78 41.50
CA ALA A 669 -9.95 54.17 40.09
C ALA A 669 -9.02 55.39 39.92
N PRO A 670 -8.21 55.47 38.85
CA PRO A 670 -7.35 56.60 38.59
C PRO A 670 -8.19 57.87 38.48
N ILE A 671 -8.03 58.76 39.46
CA ILE A 671 -8.76 60.03 39.51
C ILE A 671 -8.13 60.92 38.44
N GLY A 672 -8.86 61.19 37.37
CA GLY A 672 -8.43 62.14 36.34
C GLY A 672 -8.07 63.48 37.00
N HIS A 673 -6.93 64.06 36.61
CA HIS A 673 -6.26 65.18 37.29
C HIS A 673 -7.23 66.14 37.97
N ALA A 674 -7.01 66.34 39.28
CA ALA A 674 -7.70 67.38 40.04
C ALA A 674 -7.63 68.72 39.27
N PRO A 675 -8.70 69.52 39.25
CA PRO A 675 -8.70 70.77 38.51
C PRO A 675 -7.68 71.72 39.15
N MET A 676 -6.50 71.80 38.53
CA MET A 676 -5.52 72.85 38.74
C MET A 676 -6.26 74.19 38.70
N ASP A 677 -6.08 75.00 39.73
CA ASP A 677 -6.63 76.35 39.73
C ASP A 677 -5.92 77.23 38.68
N HIS A 678 -6.30 78.51 38.61
CA HIS A 678 -5.75 79.40 37.58
C HIS A 678 -4.25 79.73 37.79
N GLU A 679 -3.66 79.28 38.90
CA GLU A 679 -2.26 79.52 39.28
C GLU A 679 -1.42 78.23 39.31
N GLY A 680 -2.03 77.08 38.99
CA GLY A 680 -1.34 75.81 38.79
C GLY A 680 -1.01 75.05 40.08
N MET A 681 -1.69 75.37 41.20
CA MET A 681 -1.50 74.68 42.47
C MET A 681 -2.64 73.68 42.75
N PRO A 682 -2.36 72.53 43.40
CA PRO A 682 -3.40 71.68 43.96
C PRO A 682 -4.07 72.37 45.14
N ALA A 683 -5.40 72.39 45.15
CA ALA A 683 -6.17 73.12 46.16
C ALA A 683 -5.89 72.63 47.60
N GLY A 684 -5.38 73.54 48.43
CA GLY A 684 -5.08 73.28 49.86
C GLY A 684 -3.61 73.03 50.17
N TRP A 685 -2.69 73.23 49.22
CA TRP A 685 -1.25 73.26 49.49
C TRP A 685 -0.91 74.17 50.69
N PRO A 686 0.07 73.83 51.54
CA PRO A 686 0.37 74.62 52.74
C PRO A 686 0.73 76.08 52.38
N GLU A 687 0.08 77.03 53.04
CA GLU A 687 0.13 78.47 52.68
C GLU A 687 1.58 79.00 52.67
N GLY A 688 1.98 79.60 51.54
CA GLY A 688 3.32 80.16 51.30
C GLY A 688 4.26 79.26 50.51
N TRP A 689 3.95 77.98 50.30
CA TRP A 689 4.70 77.11 49.40
C TRP A 689 4.27 77.26 47.93
N THR A 690 5.23 77.12 47.02
CA THR A 690 5.05 77.13 45.56
C THR A 690 5.62 75.84 44.98
N LEU A 691 4.81 75.05 44.26
CA LEU A 691 5.28 73.85 43.57
C LEU A 691 6.18 74.24 42.38
N VAL A 692 7.40 73.70 42.32
CA VAL A 692 8.39 73.97 41.26
C VAL A 692 8.50 72.79 40.28
N SER A 693 8.40 71.56 40.78
CA SER A 693 8.41 70.32 40.00
C SER A 693 7.61 69.22 40.71
N ALA A 694 7.50 68.02 40.13
CA ALA A 694 6.87 66.88 40.80
C ALA A 694 7.57 66.47 42.11
N THR A 695 8.84 66.84 42.29
CA THR A 695 9.66 66.52 43.47
C THR A 695 10.09 67.74 44.28
N GLU A 696 9.87 68.95 43.80
CA GLU A 696 10.38 70.17 44.45
C GLU A 696 9.31 71.23 44.63
N ALA A 697 9.33 71.87 45.80
CA ALA A 697 8.57 73.08 46.08
C ALA A 697 9.44 74.09 46.84
N THR A 698 9.08 75.37 46.78
CA THR A 698 9.81 76.47 47.43
C THR A 698 8.93 77.32 48.33
N TYR A 699 9.50 77.87 49.39
CA TYR A 699 8.88 78.82 50.30
C TYR A 699 9.78 80.05 50.44
N GLU A 700 9.28 81.24 50.10
CA GLU A 700 10.05 82.49 50.27
C GLU A 700 9.80 83.09 51.66
N VAL A 701 10.87 83.23 52.44
CA VAL A 701 10.88 83.93 53.73
C VAL A 701 11.54 85.28 53.55
N THR A 702 10.91 86.37 53.99
CA THR A 702 11.57 87.67 54.13
C THR A 702 11.53 88.09 55.58
N PHE A 703 12.69 88.19 56.22
CA PHE A 703 12.80 88.60 57.63
C PHE A 703 12.46 90.09 57.77
N ALA A 704 11.68 90.45 58.78
CA ALA A 704 11.34 91.83 59.07
C ALA A 704 12.59 92.64 59.50
N ASP A 705 12.56 93.96 59.29
CA ASP A 705 13.53 94.89 59.88
C ASP A 705 12.98 95.38 61.24
N PRO A 706 13.53 94.94 62.39
CA PRO A 706 12.99 95.32 63.69
C PRO A 706 13.33 96.79 63.98
N GLU A 707 12.30 97.63 64.13
CA GLU A 707 12.45 99.08 64.38
C GLU A 707 13.10 99.40 65.75
N CYS A 708 14.42 99.21 65.87
CA CYS A 708 15.15 99.48 67.12
C CYS A 708 15.22 101.01 67.38
N PRO A 709 14.74 101.51 68.55
CA PRO A 709 14.75 102.93 68.85
C PRO A 709 16.17 103.48 69.04
N GLN A 710 16.62 104.30 68.08
CA GLN A 710 17.94 104.94 68.05
C GLN A 710 18.22 105.77 69.32
N THR A 711 19.19 105.33 70.14
CA THR A 711 19.67 106.11 71.29
C THR A 711 20.63 107.20 70.80
N GLN A 712 20.26 108.48 71.01
CA GLN A 712 21.04 109.62 70.56
C GLN A 712 22.42 109.72 71.25
N VAL A 713 23.51 109.65 70.48
CA VAL A 713 24.88 109.89 70.95
C VAL A 713 25.29 111.35 70.67
N PRO A 714 25.75 112.13 71.67
CA PRO A 714 26.12 113.53 71.48
C PRO A 714 27.47 113.71 70.75
N GLN A 715 27.59 114.81 70.01
CA GLN A 715 28.70 115.07 69.08
C GLN A 715 30.07 115.24 69.75
N VAL A 716 31.12 114.75 69.08
CA VAL A 716 32.51 115.15 69.32
C VAL A 716 33.21 115.57 68.02
N THR A 717 33.83 116.74 68.12
CA THR A 717 34.54 117.57 67.14
C THR A 717 35.52 116.87 66.18
N ALA A 718 35.56 117.33 64.93
CA ALA A 718 36.47 116.87 63.88
C ALA A 718 37.96 117.18 64.10
N GLY A 719 38.82 116.27 63.62
CA GLY A 719 40.27 116.44 63.39
C GLY A 719 40.62 116.31 61.90
N PRO A 720 41.78 116.83 61.44
CA PRO A 720 41.94 117.28 60.05
C PRO A 720 42.30 116.18 59.03
N GLN A 721 41.81 116.37 57.79
CA GLN A 721 42.17 115.58 56.61
C GLN A 721 43.53 115.99 56.02
N LEU A 722 44.29 115.01 55.51
CA LEU A 722 45.26 115.15 54.41
C LEU A 722 45.20 113.89 53.50
N PRO A 723 45.63 113.97 52.22
CA PRO A 723 44.77 113.44 51.15
C PRO A 723 45.34 112.30 50.29
N SER A 724 44.41 111.59 49.64
CA SER A 724 44.46 111.13 48.24
C SER A 724 45.75 110.50 47.69
N THR A 725 45.75 109.17 47.59
CA THR A 725 46.25 108.46 46.40
C THR A 725 45.35 107.26 46.09
N GLY A 726 44.59 107.32 45.00
CA GLY A 726 43.97 106.15 44.39
C GLY A 726 44.54 105.91 42.99
N ALA A 727 44.85 104.66 42.66
CA ALA A 727 44.91 104.10 41.32
C ALA A 727 45.04 102.57 41.46
N GLY A 728 44.31 101.81 40.64
CA GLY A 728 44.20 100.36 40.81
C GLY A 728 45.28 99.55 40.09
N SER A 729 45.34 98.26 40.42
CA SER A 729 45.78 97.15 39.57
C SER A 729 45.07 95.91 40.15
N LEU A 730 44.28 95.16 39.38
CA LEU A 730 44.77 93.99 38.64
C LEU A 730 45.63 93.10 39.54
N ASP A 731 44.99 92.14 40.21
CA ASP A 731 45.69 90.97 40.74
C ASP A 731 45.54 89.80 39.76
N LEU A 732 46.62 89.05 39.61
CA LEU A 732 46.87 88.17 38.47
C LEU A 732 47.64 86.96 38.97
N ALA A 733 47.13 85.76 38.65
CA ALA A 733 47.88 84.51 38.64
C ALA A 733 48.45 83.96 39.98
N ALA A 734 47.74 82.92 40.44
CA ALA A 734 48.20 81.52 40.31
C ALA A 734 49.08 80.87 41.39
N LEU A 735 49.05 79.53 41.25
CA LEU A 735 50.09 78.53 41.50
C LEU A 735 50.22 77.89 42.90
N ALA A 736 50.43 76.57 42.80
CA ALA A 736 51.16 75.68 43.70
C ALA A 736 50.41 75.09 44.93
N LEU A 737 50.68 73.84 45.37
CA LEU A 737 51.26 72.64 44.71
C LEU A 737 51.18 71.44 45.70
N VAL A 738 50.83 70.23 45.25
CA VAL A 738 51.27 68.89 45.76
C VAL A 738 51.12 68.53 47.26
N THR A 739 50.39 67.45 47.54
CA THR A 739 50.89 66.14 48.08
C THR A 739 49.76 65.09 47.97
N LEU A 740 49.83 64.02 47.18
CA LEU A 740 50.62 62.76 47.22
C LEU A 740 50.01 61.63 48.08
N THR A 741 49.82 60.45 47.44
CA THR A 741 49.43 59.11 47.97
C THR A 741 47.99 58.95 48.49
N GLY A 742 47.28 57.83 48.24
CA GLY A 742 47.59 56.67 47.38
C GLY A 742 46.64 55.48 47.63
N GLY A 743 46.57 54.52 46.69
CA GLY A 743 45.77 53.29 46.80
C GLY A 743 44.43 53.37 46.05
N LEU A 744 44.24 52.60 44.97
CA LEU A 744 43.69 51.22 44.94
C LEU A 744 42.15 51.21 45.02
N LEU A 745 41.38 50.49 44.18
CA LEU A 745 41.68 49.74 42.94
C LEU A 745 40.33 49.38 42.27
N LEU A 746 40.24 49.38 40.93
CA LEU A 746 39.40 48.56 40.00
C LEU A 746 37.95 48.13 40.38
N ALA A 747 36.98 47.95 39.46
CA ALA A 747 36.94 47.89 38.00
C ALA A 747 35.60 48.54 37.52
N VAL A 748 35.43 49.22 36.38
CA VAL A 748 35.69 48.86 34.97
C VAL A 748 34.84 47.62 34.60
N ILE A 749 33.84 47.66 33.71
CA ILE A 749 33.90 47.65 32.24
C ILE A 749 32.48 48.03 31.73
N SER A 750 32.27 49.13 31.00
CA SER A 750 32.43 49.34 29.54
C SER A 750 31.20 48.95 28.68
N ARG A 751 30.89 49.80 27.69
CA ARG A 751 29.96 49.52 26.59
C ARG A 751 30.67 49.82 25.27
N ARG A 752 30.52 48.91 24.29
CA ARG A 752 30.80 49.09 22.84
C ARG A 752 32.30 49.19 22.49
N ARG A 753 32.81 48.65 21.38
CA ARG A 753 32.18 48.13 20.13
C ARG A 753 33.27 47.45 19.27
N TRP A 754 33.03 46.31 18.59
CA TRP A 754 33.44 45.96 17.20
C TRP A 754 33.41 44.44 16.89
N ALA A 755 33.55 44.08 15.59
CA ALA A 755 33.39 42.76 14.93
C ALA A 755 31.92 42.27 14.88
N ARG A 756 31.31 41.86 13.76
CA ARG A 756 31.70 41.60 12.34
C ARG A 756 32.69 40.45 12.07
N GLN A 757 32.18 39.50 11.27
CA GLN A 757 32.79 38.31 10.67
C GLN A 757 33.01 37.10 11.60
N GLY A 758 32.75 35.92 11.03
CA GLY A 758 32.12 34.78 11.67
C GLY A 758 30.82 34.53 10.93
#